data_AF-A0A7C1DUN9-F1
#
_entry.id   AF-A0A7C1DUN9-F1
#
_cell.length_a   1.000
_cell.length_b   1.000
_cell.length_c   1.000
_cell.angle_alpha   90.00
_cell.angle_beta   90.00
_cell.angle_gamma   90.00
#
_symmetry.space_group_name_H-M   'P 1'
#
loop_
_entity.id
_entity.type
_entity.pdbx_description
1 polymer ?
#
loop_
_entity_poly.entity_id
_entity_poly.type
_entity_poly.pdbx_seq_one_letter_code
_entity_poly.pdbx_strand_id
1 'polypeptide(L)'
;MKRNRNFQFDGIIDAGLFRFYGHNFFFNYDDFRIDLHNIDSLLLSVRTGTFNQYGEEKYIRIDNKIELMTGELLIDNPENKSGLVDYPQYPTFTSKENSYVFFDEASIQKGVYKRDNFYFELYSFTIDSLDSYRRESVKLKGNFISASILPPMEIEMTLREDNSLGFYMTTPERGIPVYGDKGRFYNDIEMSSRGLHGYGSFDYLTSTTWADDFILHPDSMFARTRKFLVREQSQGAEFPHAENTVADMTWYPTADEMKLLRVKETFRIFNDSIVLAGNLSLKPDGLKGSGAMAIPEARLESNLFKYKYQSILSDSAGIKLKAQADRDFSFQTNDVNLNIDFAQRKGDFTSNGDYARVEFPKNLYASNLDHITWFMDNNEVKLRQRKRLPEFNLDIGIDSLKRHGPTYISLHPGQDSLNFVAPVATYNYDTKFLTADSVPFIMVADAYIFPDGGNVTIGQMATMERLRNSKLLASDINRRYFIYDANLLINSSKNYEGSGMYNYRDEFDNIFPIKFDRIKVDKDLQTVASGSVAPADLFMLSPFFYYQGLVNMSANEPLLTFDGGVKVVHDCNMSQHWLRFTSVIDPNNIRIPVADQMENIAHNKIFAGTLITRDSTHIYSAFLSGRKDYFDKEITSARGWLIYNKVNRCYELASEEKLADLTRPGKLLRFNREECQLYGEGPINLNLDYGQVKMKTAGNALHKITEEEFTTNLLLGLDFFFSKDALNVMGRELDSIPDLKPADLGSYHYVLGMRDLLGIDLAGNLERELGLYGFYSKIPPQLYHTIFFNDLPLTWNQQTRSFRYNGKVGIGSIGDIQVNKKVDAYIEFVEKGSGDIFDIYLKIDRNTWYYFGYSPGGLQVLSSNNVFNNIVFNLKANERRIRTKLGEAKYVYSIAAERRVELFISRFLDYERNPEVVPDEGY
;
A
#
# COMPACT_ATOMS: atom_id res chain seq x y z
N MET A 1 74.81 83.69 26.21
CA MET A 1 75.52 84.76 25.48
C MET A 1 77.02 84.49 25.51
N LYS A 2 77.69 84.57 24.36
CA LYS A 2 79.13 84.35 24.12
C LYS A 2 79.74 85.66 23.53
N ARG A 3 81.05 85.66 23.23
CA ARG A 3 81.75 86.79 22.60
C ARG A 3 81.10 87.15 21.24
N ASN A 4 81.15 88.43 20.85
CA ASN A 4 80.54 88.98 19.62
C ASN A 4 79.02 88.78 19.51
N ARG A 5 78.28 88.83 20.62
CA ARG A 5 76.80 88.65 20.64
C ARG A 5 76.31 87.28 20.14
N ASN A 6 77.21 86.33 19.90
CA ASN A 6 76.86 84.95 19.60
C ASN A 6 76.16 84.31 20.80
N PHE A 7 75.23 83.40 20.58
CA PHE A 7 74.64 82.63 21.67
C PHE A 7 74.17 81.26 21.21
N GLN A 8 74.06 80.36 22.17
CA GLN A 8 73.54 79.01 21.96
C GLN A 8 72.23 78.91 22.73
N PHE A 9 71.26 78.22 22.16
CA PHE A 9 69.94 78.06 22.76
C PHE A 9 69.28 76.76 22.31
N ASP A 10 68.32 76.33 23.11
CA ASP A 10 67.38 75.26 22.81
C ASP A 10 65.99 75.87 22.73
N GLY A 11 65.09 75.29 21.93
CA GLY A 11 63.70 75.69 21.87
C GLY A 11 63.18 75.87 20.45
N ILE A 12 62.40 76.94 20.27
CA ILE A 12 61.60 77.17 19.06
C ILE A 12 62.15 78.38 18.31
N ILE A 13 62.32 78.23 16.99
CA ILE A 13 62.61 79.35 16.09
C ILE A 13 61.42 79.52 15.17
N ASP A 14 60.84 80.72 15.20
CA ASP A 14 59.84 81.17 14.24
C ASP A 14 60.51 82.04 13.18
N ALA A 15 60.58 81.53 11.94
CA ALA A 15 61.18 82.21 10.80
C ALA A 15 60.18 82.20 9.64
N GLY A 16 59.42 83.29 9.51
CA GLY A 16 58.36 83.42 8.53
C GLY A 16 57.28 82.38 8.70
N LEU A 17 57.06 81.58 7.65
CA LEU A 17 56.06 80.50 7.65
C LEU A 17 56.61 79.16 8.17
N PHE A 18 57.85 79.13 8.65
CA PHE A 18 58.53 77.93 9.12
C PHE A 18 58.79 78.03 10.62
N ARG A 19 58.49 76.95 11.34
CA ARG A 19 58.74 76.83 12.77
C ARG A 19 59.62 75.63 13.05
N PHE A 20 60.82 75.87 13.56
CA PHE A 20 61.80 74.86 13.91
C PHE A 20 61.72 74.57 15.41
N TYR A 21 61.69 73.29 15.77
CA TYR A 21 61.82 72.80 17.15
C TYR A 21 63.11 72.00 17.23
N GLY A 22 63.91 72.27 18.25
CA GLY A 22 65.10 71.47 18.49
C GLY A 22 65.97 72.02 19.60
N HIS A 23 67.20 71.54 19.61
CA HIS A 23 68.18 71.87 20.63
C HIS A 23 69.57 72.01 20.01
N ASN A 24 70.50 72.59 20.76
CA ASN A 24 71.85 72.87 20.32
C ASN A 24 71.92 73.82 19.11
N PHE A 25 71.08 74.85 19.07
CA PHE A 25 71.11 75.88 18.04
C PHE A 25 72.15 76.94 18.38
N PHE A 26 72.90 77.41 17.38
CA PHE A 26 73.97 78.38 17.55
C PHE A 26 73.77 79.60 16.66
N PHE A 27 73.49 80.75 17.26
CA PHE A 27 73.41 82.02 16.54
C PHE A 27 74.80 82.64 16.41
N ASN A 28 75.18 82.90 15.16
CA ASN A 28 76.37 83.64 14.76
C ASN A 28 75.96 85.06 14.32
N TYR A 29 76.37 86.06 15.09
CA TYR A 29 76.05 87.45 14.83
C TYR A 29 76.77 87.99 13.59
N ASP A 30 78.03 87.62 13.35
CA ASP A 30 78.84 88.16 12.26
C ASP A 30 78.23 87.76 10.90
N ASP A 31 77.88 86.47 10.75
CA ASP A 31 77.25 85.89 9.55
C ASP A 31 75.73 86.05 9.50
N PHE A 32 75.11 86.62 10.55
CA PHE A 32 73.66 86.75 10.73
C PHE A 32 72.87 85.44 10.43
N ARG A 33 73.40 84.33 10.95
CA ARG A 33 72.96 82.95 10.70
C ARG A 33 72.73 82.20 12.00
N ILE A 34 71.80 81.24 11.97
CA ILE A 34 71.64 80.24 13.03
C ILE A 34 72.04 78.87 12.48
N ASP A 35 73.04 78.24 13.09
CA ASP A 35 73.43 76.86 12.82
C ASP A 35 72.54 75.92 13.65
N LEU A 36 71.73 75.12 12.97
CA LEU A 36 70.70 74.26 13.55
C LEU A 36 71.22 72.81 13.61
N HIS A 37 71.94 72.48 14.67
CA HIS A 37 72.66 71.20 14.76
C HIS A 37 71.74 70.01 15.03
N ASN A 38 70.63 70.17 15.78
CA ASN A 38 69.64 69.11 16.01
C ASN A 38 68.24 69.69 15.93
N ILE A 39 67.55 69.52 14.80
CA ILE A 39 66.15 69.90 14.64
C ILE A 39 65.30 68.64 14.84
N ASP A 40 64.50 68.64 15.91
CA ASP A 40 63.56 67.56 16.22
C ASP A 40 62.43 67.53 15.19
N SER A 41 61.83 68.71 14.91
CA SER A 41 60.79 68.83 13.90
C SER A 41 60.73 70.23 13.28
N LEU A 42 60.38 70.27 12.00
CA LEU A 42 60.06 71.45 11.22
C LEU A 42 58.59 71.42 10.86
N LEU A 43 57.89 72.48 11.23
CA LEU A 43 56.52 72.73 10.80
C LEU A 43 56.50 73.80 9.74
N LEU A 44 55.69 73.56 8.71
CA LEU A 44 55.51 74.47 7.60
C LEU A 44 54.08 75.02 7.60
N SER A 45 53.95 76.32 7.34
CA SER A 45 52.68 76.97 6.99
C SER A 45 52.77 77.49 5.55
N VAL A 46 51.64 77.60 4.87
CA VAL A 46 51.56 78.18 3.52
C VAL A 46 50.44 79.21 3.45
N ARG A 47 50.63 80.21 2.59
CA ARG A 47 49.60 81.20 2.26
C ARG A 47 48.47 80.53 1.47
N THR A 48 47.21 80.74 1.87
CA THR A 48 46.05 80.16 1.18
C THR A 48 45.55 81.00 0.01
N GLY A 49 46.04 82.23 -0.16
CA GLY A 49 45.54 83.19 -1.14
C GLY A 49 44.13 83.73 -0.83
N THR A 50 43.55 83.39 0.32
CA THR A 50 42.25 83.91 0.78
C THR A 50 42.45 84.83 1.97
N PHE A 51 41.66 85.90 2.04
CA PHE A 51 41.76 86.91 3.09
C PHE A 51 40.69 86.70 4.15
N ASN A 52 41.00 87.00 5.40
CA ASN A 52 40.02 87.05 6.49
C ASN A 52 39.17 88.34 6.39
N GLN A 53 38.16 88.46 7.27
CA GLN A 53 37.26 89.62 7.33
C GLN A 53 37.96 90.96 7.64
N TYR A 54 39.25 90.93 8.01
CA TYR A 54 40.09 92.10 8.28
C TYR A 54 41.07 92.42 7.14
N GLY A 55 41.01 91.69 6.02
CA GLY A 55 41.90 91.90 4.87
C GLY A 55 43.29 91.27 5.05
N GLU A 56 43.48 90.40 6.04
CA GLU A 56 44.75 89.69 6.25
C GLU A 56 44.72 88.34 5.53
N GLU A 57 45.82 87.99 4.88
CA GLU A 57 45.95 86.70 4.19
C GLU A 57 45.95 85.56 5.21
N LYS A 58 45.11 84.54 4.98
CA LYS A 58 45.05 83.36 5.84
C LYS A 58 46.24 82.44 5.53
N TYR A 59 46.85 81.94 6.58
CA TYR A 59 47.85 80.88 6.50
C TYR A 59 47.24 79.57 6.98
N ILE A 60 47.60 78.47 6.32
CA ILE A 60 47.25 77.12 6.77
C ILE A 60 48.52 76.39 7.15
N ARG A 61 48.49 75.73 8.30
CA ARG A 61 49.57 74.86 8.76
C ARG A 61 49.45 73.51 8.08
N ILE A 62 50.59 72.97 7.66
CA ILE A 62 50.70 71.62 7.12
C ILE A 62 50.68 70.60 8.26
N ASP A 63 49.98 69.50 8.05
CA ASP A 63 49.75 68.48 9.07
C ASP A 63 51.03 67.70 9.43
N ASN A 64 51.79 67.27 8.43
CA ASN A 64 53.01 66.49 8.62
C ASN A 64 54.19 67.37 9.03
N LYS A 65 55.08 66.78 9.82
CA LYS A 65 56.33 67.40 10.24
C LYS A 65 57.48 66.77 9.47
N ILE A 66 58.50 67.56 9.17
CA ILE A 66 59.79 67.03 8.72
C ILE A 66 60.66 66.90 9.97
N GLU A 67 61.25 65.74 10.21
CA GLU A 67 61.93 65.38 11.45
C GLU A 67 63.38 64.94 11.18
N LEU A 68 64.18 64.91 12.25
CA LEU A 68 65.57 64.41 12.25
C LEU A 68 66.44 65.11 11.20
N MET A 69 66.59 66.43 11.33
CA MET A 69 67.36 67.21 10.37
C MET A 69 68.44 68.06 11.04
N THR A 70 69.41 68.46 10.23
CA THR A 70 70.43 69.45 10.58
C THR A 70 70.49 70.48 9.47
N GLY A 71 70.78 71.72 9.80
CA GLY A 71 70.75 72.77 8.79
C GLY A 71 71.31 74.10 9.23
N GLU A 72 71.14 75.09 8.37
CA GLU A 72 71.46 76.47 8.66
C GLU A 72 70.33 77.39 8.20
N LEU A 73 70.00 78.37 9.04
CA LEU A 73 69.01 79.40 8.77
C LEU A 73 69.71 80.74 8.65
N LEU A 74 69.78 81.29 7.44
CA LEU A 74 70.24 82.65 7.18
C LEU A 74 69.07 83.59 7.47
N ILE A 75 69.22 84.49 8.45
CA ILE A 75 68.14 85.39 8.86
C ILE A 75 67.93 86.49 7.83
N ASP A 76 69.03 87.11 7.38
CA ASP A 76 69.11 88.13 6.33
C ASP A 76 70.55 88.19 5.79
N ASN A 77 70.84 89.06 4.83
CA ASN A 77 72.19 89.37 4.39
C ASN A 77 73.04 89.84 5.59
N PRO A 78 74.29 89.34 5.77
CA PRO A 78 75.16 89.73 6.88
C PRO A 78 75.37 91.24 7.05
N GLU A 79 75.29 92.03 5.98
CA GLU A 79 75.43 93.50 6.03
C GLU A 79 74.09 94.23 6.31
N ASN A 80 72.96 93.52 6.38
CA ASN A 80 71.61 94.07 6.56
C ASN A 80 71.00 93.80 7.95
N LYS A 81 71.82 93.72 9.00
CA LYS A 81 71.38 93.42 10.38
C LYS A 81 70.31 94.37 10.96
N SER A 82 70.10 95.53 10.32
CA SER A 82 69.07 96.52 10.70
C SER A 82 67.83 96.53 9.78
N GLY A 83 67.77 95.68 8.75
CA GLY A 83 66.62 95.55 7.84
C GLY A 83 66.35 96.79 6.98
N LEU A 84 67.39 97.47 6.50
CA LEU A 84 67.26 98.73 5.72
C LEU A 84 67.05 98.48 4.22
N VAL A 85 67.48 97.33 3.71
CA VAL A 85 67.32 96.90 2.31
C VAL A 85 66.43 95.66 2.29
N ASP A 86 65.49 95.58 1.35
CA ASP A 86 64.66 94.40 1.18
C ASP A 86 65.42 93.34 0.35
N TYR A 87 65.66 92.18 0.94
CA TYR A 87 66.25 91.01 0.27
C TYR A 87 65.24 89.86 0.26
N PRO A 88 64.46 89.71 -0.83
CA PRO A 88 63.33 88.79 -0.87
C PRO A 88 63.69 87.32 -0.62
N GLN A 89 64.94 86.91 -0.86
CA GLN A 89 65.42 85.53 -0.67
C GLN A 89 65.62 85.15 0.80
N TYR A 90 65.68 86.11 1.73
CA TYR A 90 65.82 85.84 3.17
C TYR A 90 64.46 85.91 3.89
N PRO A 91 64.28 85.17 5.00
CA PRO A 91 65.17 84.14 5.52
C PRO A 91 65.32 82.95 4.57
N THR A 92 66.48 82.30 4.59
CA THR A 92 66.80 81.11 3.77
C THR A 92 67.20 79.95 4.68
N PHE A 93 66.57 78.78 4.52
CA PHE A 93 66.93 77.56 5.24
C PHE A 93 67.59 76.54 4.30
N THR A 94 68.73 76.00 4.72
CA THR A 94 69.41 74.88 4.03
C THR A 94 69.51 73.68 4.96
N SER A 95 68.87 72.57 4.58
CA SER A 95 69.08 71.26 5.21
C SER A 95 70.40 70.66 4.75
N LYS A 96 71.27 70.24 5.67
CA LYS A 96 72.62 69.73 5.38
C LYS A 96 72.67 68.21 5.25
N GLU A 97 71.74 67.50 5.88
CA GLU A 97 71.64 66.04 5.88
C GLU A 97 70.25 65.60 5.39
N ASN A 98 70.09 64.29 5.16
CA ASN A 98 68.79 63.71 4.87
C ASN A 98 67.86 63.89 6.07
N SER A 99 66.58 64.13 5.79
CA SER A 99 65.54 64.34 6.79
C SER A 99 64.36 63.42 6.52
N TYR A 100 63.40 63.31 7.43
CA TYR A 100 62.36 62.29 7.35
C TYR A 100 60.97 62.86 7.54
N VAL A 101 60.01 62.37 6.76
CA VAL A 101 58.58 62.55 7.02
C VAL A 101 57.99 61.20 7.41
N PHE A 102 57.48 61.12 8.64
CA PHE A 102 56.80 59.95 9.16
C PHE A 102 55.29 60.07 9.03
N PHE A 103 54.61 58.91 8.99
CA PHE A 103 53.16 58.80 8.81
C PHE A 103 52.50 57.93 9.90
N ASP A 104 53.16 57.82 11.07
CA ASP A 104 52.77 56.93 12.17
C ASP A 104 51.82 57.57 13.19
N GLU A 105 51.39 58.81 12.94
CA GLU A 105 50.41 59.51 13.78
C GLU A 105 49.07 58.77 13.80
N ALA A 106 48.41 58.72 14.96
CA ALA A 106 47.13 58.01 15.14
C ALA A 106 45.98 58.59 14.28
N SER A 107 46.09 59.84 13.84
CA SER A 107 45.18 60.48 12.89
C SER A 107 45.27 59.86 11.48
N ILE A 108 46.44 59.33 11.10
CA ILE A 108 46.70 58.74 9.79
C ILE A 108 46.46 57.23 9.89
N GLN A 109 45.29 56.77 9.42
CA GLN A 109 44.95 55.34 9.37
C GLN A 109 45.21 54.60 10.71
N LYS A 110 44.97 55.27 11.85
CA LYS A 110 45.18 54.73 13.21
C LYS A 110 46.64 54.33 13.51
N GLY A 111 47.62 54.96 12.86
CA GLY A 111 49.05 54.71 13.12
C GLY A 111 49.53 53.33 12.63
N VAL A 112 48.91 52.82 11.57
CA VAL A 112 49.27 51.51 10.96
C VAL A 112 50.65 51.55 10.29
N TYR A 113 51.07 52.70 9.76
CA TYR A 113 52.36 52.91 9.12
C TYR A 113 53.44 53.10 10.20
N LYS A 114 54.38 52.16 10.35
CA LYS A 114 55.41 52.23 11.39
C LYS A 114 56.66 52.94 10.90
N ARG A 115 57.19 53.86 11.71
CA ARG A 115 58.31 54.74 11.35
C ARG A 115 59.61 54.02 10.99
N ASP A 116 59.79 52.77 11.40
CA ASP A 116 60.96 51.94 11.13
C ASP A 116 61.01 51.41 9.69
N ASN A 117 59.85 51.31 9.03
CA ASN A 117 59.76 50.73 7.69
C ASN A 117 58.79 51.45 6.74
N PHE A 118 58.14 52.53 7.18
CA PHE A 118 57.24 53.34 6.36
C PHE A 118 57.51 54.82 6.61
N TYR A 119 58.22 55.47 5.68
CA TYR A 119 58.64 56.86 5.79
C TYR A 119 59.06 57.43 4.43
N PHE A 120 59.14 58.76 4.37
CA PHE A 120 59.77 59.46 3.26
C PHE A 120 61.13 59.99 3.70
N GLU A 121 62.21 59.57 3.04
CA GLU A 121 63.55 60.09 3.26
C GLU A 121 63.80 61.25 2.29
N LEU A 122 63.78 62.48 2.79
CA LEU A 122 64.07 63.69 2.04
C LEU A 122 65.57 63.88 1.89
N TYR A 123 66.03 64.17 0.66
CA TYR A 123 67.40 64.61 0.42
C TYR A 123 67.62 66.02 0.96
N SER A 124 68.88 66.44 1.09
CA SER A 124 69.21 67.83 1.43
C SER A 124 68.55 68.81 0.45
N PHE A 125 67.99 69.89 0.99
CA PHE A 125 67.26 70.90 0.23
C PHE A 125 67.54 72.30 0.78
N THR A 126 67.40 73.30 -0.09
CA THR A 126 67.45 74.72 0.29
C THR A 126 66.11 75.36 -0.07
N ILE A 127 65.52 76.08 0.87
CA ILE A 127 64.32 76.89 0.68
C ILE A 127 64.68 78.34 1.00
N ASP A 128 64.49 79.23 0.05
CA ASP A 128 64.59 80.68 0.21
C ASP A 128 63.21 81.31 0.46
N SER A 129 63.19 82.60 0.79
CA SER A 129 61.98 83.40 0.91
C SER A 129 60.95 82.85 1.91
N LEU A 130 61.40 82.41 3.09
CA LEU A 130 60.57 81.76 4.11
C LEU A 130 59.33 82.58 4.54
N ASP A 131 59.35 83.92 4.34
CA ASP A 131 58.23 84.83 4.64
C ASP A 131 57.13 84.86 3.57
N SER A 132 57.44 84.49 2.32
CA SER A 132 56.52 84.58 1.17
C SER A 132 56.25 83.24 0.47
N TYR A 133 56.59 82.14 1.16
CA TYR A 133 56.51 80.79 0.65
C TYR A 133 55.10 80.38 0.22
N ARG A 134 54.97 79.92 -1.03
CA ARG A 134 53.68 79.57 -1.67
C ARG A 134 53.49 78.06 -1.75
N ARG A 135 52.23 77.66 -1.88
CA ARG A 135 51.81 76.26 -2.02
C ARG A 135 52.53 75.54 -3.15
N GLU A 136 52.69 76.18 -4.30
CA GLU A 136 53.29 75.57 -5.51
C GLU A 136 54.81 75.39 -5.39
N SER A 137 55.44 76.06 -4.41
CA SER A 137 56.88 76.04 -4.16
C SER A 137 57.31 74.82 -3.32
N VAL A 138 56.36 74.10 -2.70
CA VAL A 138 56.62 72.89 -1.90
C VAL A 138 56.92 71.71 -2.82
N LYS A 139 58.21 71.50 -3.10
CA LYS A 139 58.71 70.41 -3.95
C LYS A 139 59.97 69.80 -3.35
N LEU A 140 59.82 68.74 -2.55
CA LEU A 140 60.93 68.15 -1.81
C LEU A 140 61.24 66.76 -2.37
N LYS A 141 62.44 66.59 -2.94
CA LYS A 141 62.86 65.31 -3.52
C LYS A 141 63.37 64.35 -2.45
N GLY A 142 63.11 63.07 -2.65
CA GLY A 142 63.65 62.02 -1.80
C GLY A 142 63.18 60.64 -2.19
N ASN A 143 63.35 59.69 -1.28
CA ASN A 143 63.07 58.28 -1.48
C ASN A 143 61.93 57.82 -0.57
N PHE A 144 60.90 57.19 -1.13
CA PHE A 144 59.75 56.68 -0.38
C PHE A 144 59.93 55.21 -0.03
N ILE A 145 59.85 54.89 1.26
CA ILE A 145 59.89 53.53 1.80
C ILE A 145 58.50 53.21 2.37
N SER A 146 57.89 52.10 1.93
CA SER A 146 56.46 51.83 2.18
C SER A 146 56.20 50.43 2.75
N ALA A 147 57.06 49.93 3.62
CA ALA A 147 56.92 48.61 4.27
C ALA A 147 56.70 47.46 3.26
N SER A 148 57.39 47.51 2.12
CA SER A 148 57.26 46.58 0.99
C SER A 148 55.94 46.63 0.21
N ILE A 149 55.03 47.56 0.52
CA ILE A 149 53.82 47.77 -0.28
C ILE A 149 54.20 48.16 -1.70
N LEU A 150 55.08 49.14 -1.86
CA LEU A 150 55.67 49.54 -3.14
C LEU A 150 57.20 49.33 -3.08
N PRO A 151 57.86 49.07 -4.22
CA PRO A 151 59.31 49.15 -4.30
C PRO A 151 59.80 50.54 -3.86
N PRO A 152 60.98 50.63 -3.18
CA PRO A 152 61.60 51.91 -2.91
C PRO A 152 61.69 52.76 -4.17
N MET A 153 61.28 54.02 -4.07
CA MET A 153 61.15 54.88 -5.24
C MET A 153 61.55 56.32 -4.95
N GLU A 154 62.32 56.88 -5.87
CA GLU A 154 62.69 58.29 -5.85
C GLU A 154 61.54 59.12 -6.43
N ILE A 155 60.98 60.02 -5.63
CA ILE A 155 59.84 60.86 -5.99
C ILE A 155 59.93 62.24 -5.33
N GLU A 156 59.12 63.18 -5.79
CA GLU A 156 59.01 64.52 -5.22
C GLU A 156 57.75 64.63 -4.36
N MET A 157 57.91 65.04 -3.09
CA MET A 157 56.81 65.40 -2.22
C MET A 157 56.27 66.77 -2.57
N THR A 158 54.95 66.86 -2.61
CA THR A 158 54.16 68.07 -2.88
C THR A 158 53.06 68.24 -1.84
N LEU A 159 52.50 69.44 -1.74
CA LEU A 159 51.36 69.69 -0.85
C LEU A 159 50.06 69.09 -1.43
N ARG A 160 49.47 68.14 -0.70
CA ARG A 160 48.24 67.44 -1.09
C ARG A 160 46.98 68.24 -0.74
N GLU A 161 45.82 67.85 -1.26
CA GLU A 161 44.55 68.58 -1.05
C GLU A 161 44.15 68.71 0.42
N ASP A 162 44.50 67.71 1.24
CA ASP A 162 44.31 67.69 2.69
C ASP A 162 45.32 68.55 3.46
N ASN A 163 46.20 69.28 2.75
CA ASN A 163 47.29 70.10 3.31
C ASN A 163 48.39 69.29 4.01
N SER A 164 48.54 68.02 3.66
CA SER A 164 49.67 67.18 4.07
C SER A 164 50.81 67.20 3.05
N LEU A 165 52.04 66.94 3.51
CA LEU A 165 53.13 66.59 2.60
C LEU A 165 52.95 65.14 2.16
N GLY A 166 52.93 64.94 0.85
CA GLY A 166 52.75 63.62 0.28
C GLY A 166 53.16 63.58 -1.19
N PHE A 167 52.72 62.57 -1.94
CA PHE A 167 52.98 62.50 -3.38
C PHE A 167 51.75 61.99 -4.12
N TYR A 168 51.75 62.21 -5.44
CA TYR A 168 50.82 61.58 -6.36
C TYR A 168 51.60 61.12 -7.58
N MET A 169 51.37 59.89 -7.99
CA MET A 169 52.01 59.30 -9.16
C MET A 169 51.01 58.53 -10.00
N THR A 170 51.29 58.46 -11.29
CA THR A 170 50.66 57.52 -12.20
C THR A 170 51.64 56.38 -12.46
N THR A 171 51.18 55.15 -12.28
CA THR A 171 51.94 53.94 -12.52
C THR A 171 52.21 53.75 -14.03
N PRO A 172 53.28 53.03 -14.41
CA PRO A 172 53.51 52.68 -15.81
C PRO A 172 52.35 51.85 -16.39
N GLU A 173 52.19 51.83 -17.72
CA GLU A 173 51.11 51.04 -18.37
C GLU A 173 51.13 49.54 -17.99
N ARG A 174 52.30 48.98 -17.70
CA ARG A 174 52.49 47.60 -17.24
C ARG A 174 52.16 47.36 -15.75
N GLY A 175 51.67 48.39 -15.06
CA GLY A 175 51.45 48.42 -13.62
C GLY A 175 52.73 48.45 -12.79
N ILE A 176 52.57 48.67 -11.49
CA ILE A 176 53.63 48.58 -10.49
C ILE A 176 53.41 47.33 -9.61
N PRO A 177 54.45 46.53 -9.31
CA PRO A 177 54.32 45.42 -8.38
C PRO A 177 54.06 45.94 -6.97
N VAL A 178 53.18 45.27 -6.23
CA VAL A 178 52.87 45.59 -4.83
C VAL A 178 53.06 44.38 -3.92
N TYR A 179 53.41 44.63 -2.66
CA TYR A 179 53.62 43.63 -1.61
C TYR A 179 54.60 42.52 -2.02
N GLY A 180 55.77 42.91 -2.52
CA GLY A 180 56.81 41.97 -2.95
C GLY A 180 56.46 41.16 -4.20
N ASP A 181 55.87 41.81 -5.21
CA ASP A 181 55.46 41.23 -6.51
C ASP A 181 54.36 40.16 -6.41
N LYS A 182 53.62 40.13 -5.29
CA LYS A 182 52.45 39.25 -5.11
C LYS A 182 51.22 39.72 -5.89
N GLY A 183 51.14 41.00 -6.21
CA GLY A 183 50.09 41.57 -7.04
C GLY A 183 50.59 42.79 -7.82
N ARG A 184 49.76 43.30 -8.72
CA ARG A 184 50.09 44.48 -9.55
C ARG A 184 49.00 45.53 -9.46
N PHE A 185 49.41 46.77 -9.23
CA PHE A 185 48.52 47.93 -9.17
C PHE A 185 48.68 48.79 -10.43
N TYR A 186 47.59 49.38 -10.89
CA TYR A 186 47.53 50.19 -12.11
C TYR A 186 46.80 51.52 -11.87
N ASN A 187 47.11 52.52 -12.70
CA ASN A 187 46.67 53.92 -12.62
C ASN A 187 47.37 54.68 -11.50
N ASP A 188 46.66 55.29 -10.55
CA ASP A 188 47.25 56.34 -9.71
C ASP A 188 47.42 55.92 -8.25
N ILE A 189 48.48 56.40 -7.62
CA ILE A 189 48.77 56.18 -6.20
C ILE A 189 49.04 57.54 -5.55
N GLU A 190 48.40 57.76 -4.41
CA GLU A 190 48.56 58.96 -3.59
C GLU A 190 49.01 58.59 -2.18
N MET A 191 49.96 59.34 -1.64
CA MET A 191 50.26 59.35 -0.21
C MET A 191 49.89 60.72 0.35
N SER A 192 49.15 60.76 1.46
CA SER A 192 48.75 61.99 2.18
C SER A 192 48.49 61.69 3.67
N SER A 193 48.00 62.65 4.46
CA SER A 193 47.49 62.41 5.83
C SER A 193 46.29 61.46 5.89
N ARG A 194 45.64 61.18 4.75
CA ARG A 194 44.64 60.11 4.63
C ARG A 194 45.27 58.72 4.58
N GLY A 195 46.56 58.60 4.31
CA GLY A 195 47.31 57.34 4.16
C GLY A 195 47.75 57.07 2.72
N LEU A 196 48.16 55.84 2.44
CA LEU A 196 48.52 55.39 1.10
C LEU A 196 47.27 54.86 0.38
N HIS A 197 46.83 55.60 -0.62
CA HIS A 197 45.65 55.32 -1.42
C HIS A 197 46.01 54.97 -2.86
N GLY A 198 45.23 54.10 -3.48
CA GLY A 198 45.31 53.77 -4.90
C GLY A 198 43.98 53.98 -5.61
N TYR A 199 44.03 54.50 -6.82
CA TYR A 199 42.86 54.84 -7.65
C TYR A 199 42.96 54.11 -8.99
N GLY A 200 42.23 53.00 -9.18
CA GLY A 200 42.34 52.24 -10.43
C GLY A 200 42.00 50.76 -10.34
N SER A 201 42.97 49.91 -10.66
CA SER A 201 42.79 48.46 -10.65
C SER A 201 43.95 47.69 -10.03
N PHE A 202 43.63 46.52 -9.51
CA PHE A 202 44.55 45.63 -8.82
C PHE A 202 44.40 44.19 -9.35
N ASP A 203 45.51 43.60 -9.79
CA ASP A 203 45.59 42.20 -10.20
C ASP A 203 46.18 41.33 -9.09
N TYR A 204 45.51 40.21 -8.81
CA TYR A 204 45.98 39.16 -7.90
C TYR A 204 45.54 37.79 -8.43
N LEU A 205 46.51 36.90 -8.66
CA LEU A 205 46.28 35.59 -9.29
C LEU A 205 45.53 35.75 -10.63
N THR A 206 44.39 35.07 -10.80
CA THR A 206 43.51 35.19 -11.97
C THR A 206 42.45 36.27 -11.82
N SER A 207 42.51 37.08 -10.75
CA SER A 207 41.53 38.13 -10.49
C SER A 207 42.01 39.53 -10.86
N THR A 208 41.06 40.38 -11.20
CA THR A 208 41.23 41.83 -11.36
C THR A 208 40.11 42.55 -10.62
N THR A 209 40.49 43.48 -9.75
CA THR A 209 39.59 44.33 -8.98
C THR A 209 39.71 45.76 -9.49
N TRP A 210 38.59 46.41 -9.77
CA TRP A 210 38.52 47.85 -10.06
C TRP A 210 37.81 48.56 -8.92
N ALA A 211 38.39 49.63 -8.39
CA ALA A 211 37.79 50.43 -7.33
C ALA A 211 38.18 51.90 -7.46
N ASP A 212 37.35 52.76 -6.87
CA ASP A 212 37.67 54.18 -6.73
C ASP A 212 38.72 54.46 -5.69
N ASP A 213 38.84 53.59 -4.70
CA ASP A 213 39.71 53.82 -3.57
C ASP A 213 40.16 52.48 -3.02
N PHE A 214 41.46 52.24 -3.14
CA PHE A 214 42.17 51.20 -2.44
C PHE A 214 42.91 51.84 -1.28
N ILE A 215 42.78 51.29 -0.08
CA ILE A 215 43.58 51.68 1.08
C ILE A 215 44.64 50.61 1.26
N LEU A 216 45.92 51.00 1.14
CA LEU A 216 47.05 50.08 1.18
C LEU A 216 47.74 50.18 2.55
N HIS A 217 47.54 49.17 3.40
CA HIS A 217 48.24 49.02 4.67
C HIS A 217 49.39 48.02 4.52
N PRO A 218 50.42 48.04 5.39
CA PRO A 218 51.54 47.10 5.29
C PRO A 218 51.16 45.62 5.30
N ASP A 219 50.09 45.25 6.01
CA ASP A 219 49.64 43.87 6.18
C ASP A 219 48.36 43.52 5.39
N SER A 220 47.72 44.51 4.75
CA SER A 220 46.40 44.36 4.16
C SER A 220 46.06 45.44 3.14
N MET A 221 45.16 45.13 2.21
CA MET A 221 44.59 46.08 1.25
C MET A 221 43.07 46.02 1.31
N PHE A 222 42.41 47.17 1.38
CA PHE A 222 40.95 47.28 1.43
C PHE A 222 40.42 48.05 0.23
N ALA A 223 39.29 47.64 -0.32
CA ALA A 223 38.60 48.40 -1.35
C ALA A 223 37.12 48.06 -1.41
N ARG A 224 36.29 49.04 -1.79
CA ARG A 224 34.94 48.78 -2.28
C ARG A 224 34.98 48.71 -3.80
N THR A 225 34.68 47.54 -4.36
CA THR A 225 34.81 47.32 -5.79
C THR A 225 33.72 48.06 -6.57
N ARG A 226 34.07 48.49 -7.79
CA ARG A 226 33.13 48.83 -8.87
C ARG A 226 32.93 47.68 -9.84
N LYS A 227 33.97 46.85 -9.96
CA LYS A 227 33.96 45.60 -10.71
C LYS A 227 34.98 44.67 -10.09
N PHE A 228 34.65 43.39 -10.04
CA PHE A 228 35.52 42.31 -9.65
C PHE A 228 35.36 41.18 -10.66
N LEU A 229 36.47 40.63 -11.14
CA LEU A 229 36.49 39.55 -12.12
C LEU A 229 37.58 38.55 -11.77
N VAL A 230 37.23 37.27 -11.65
CA VAL A 230 38.12 36.11 -11.70
C VAL A 230 37.99 35.51 -13.08
N ARG A 231 39.11 35.41 -13.81
CA ARG A 231 39.18 34.72 -15.09
C ARG A 231 39.28 33.22 -14.88
N GLU A 232 38.60 32.48 -15.74
CA GLU A 232 38.63 31.02 -15.71
C GLU A 232 40.03 30.46 -16.04
N GLN A 233 40.40 29.37 -15.38
CA GLN A 233 41.68 28.68 -15.58
C GLN A 233 41.51 27.17 -15.32
N SER A 234 41.97 26.35 -16.27
CA SER A 234 41.85 24.88 -16.23
C SER A 234 43.17 24.13 -15.95
N GLN A 235 44.33 24.81 -16.01
CA GLN A 235 45.64 24.22 -15.73
C GLN A 235 46.19 24.72 -14.40
N GLY A 236 46.85 23.83 -13.63
CA GLY A 236 47.37 24.16 -12.30
C GLY A 236 46.24 24.27 -11.27
N ALA A 237 46.25 25.35 -10.46
CA ALA A 237 45.10 25.67 -9.62
C ALA A 237 43.92 26.07 -10.51
N GLU A 238 42.79 25.38 -10.36
CA GLU A 238 41.61 25.61 -11.20
C GLU A 238 40.76 26.75 -10.64
N PHE A 239 40.29 27.64 -11.51
CA PHE A 239 39.41 28.75 -11.15
C PHE A 239 38.23 28.82 -12.12
N PRO A 240 36.99 29.02 -11.63
CA PRO A 240 35.87 29.33 -12.51
C PRO A 240 35.94 30.80 -12.97
N HIS A 241 35.14 31.15 -13.98
CA HIS A 241 34.73 32.55 -14.14
C HIS A 241 33.94 32.99 -12.92
N ALA A 242 34.27 34.12 -12.30
CA ALA A 242 33.45 34.70 -11.23
C ALA A 242 33.48 36.22 -11.28
N GLU A 243 32.33 36.87 -11.12
CA GLU A 243 32.26 38.34 -11.18
C GLU A 243 31.22 38.94 -10.25
N ASN A 244 31.47 40.20 -9.89
CA ASN A 244 30.55 41.02 -9.12
C ASN A 244 30.84 42.51 -9.41
N THR A 245 29.84 43.38 -9.27
CA THR A 245 30.04 44.82 -9.41
C THR A 245 30.59 45.40 -8.09
N VAL A 246 29.79 45.33 -7.02
CA VAL A 246 30.06 45.97 -5.73
C VAL A 246 30.15 44.94 -4.61
N ALA A 247 31.38 44.69 -4.17
CA ALA A 247 31.76 43.89 -3.01
C ALA A 247 32.77 44.66 -2.15
N ASP A 248 32.83 44.33 -0.86
CA ASP A 248 33.91 44.79 0.00
C ASP A 248 35.06 43.79 -0.09
N MET A 249 36.19 44.23 -0.66
CA MET A 249 37.41 43.44 -0.82
C MET A 249 38.35 43.71 0.36
N THR A 250 38.89 42.64 0.92
CA THR A 250 40.04 42.69 1.82
C THR A 250 41.07 41.67 1.38
N TRP A 251 42.27 42.11 1.05
CA TRP A 251 43.38 41.24 0.70
C TRP A 251 44.42 41.23 1.81
N TYR A 252 44.89 40.04 2.17
CA TYR A 252 45.94 39.79 3.16
C TYR A 252 47.16 39.20 2.46
N PRO A 253 48.14 40.03 2.06
CA PRO A 253 49.29 39.59 1.26
C PRO A 253 50.16 38.55 1.96
N THR A 254 50.32 38.61 3.28
CA THR A 254 51.09 37.62 4.05
C THR A 254 50.41 36.25 4.12
N ALA A 255 49.07 36.22 4.10
CA ALA A 255 48.28 34.99 4.15
C ALA A 255 47.87 34.46 2.76
N ASP A 256 48.25 35.17 1.68
CA ASP A 256 47.84 34.90 0.30
C ASP A 256 46.32 34.70 0.16
N GLU A 257 45.54 35.53 0.85
CA GLU A 257 44.08 35.42 0.90
C GLU A 257 43.39 36.73 0.56
N MET A 258 42.59 36.73 -0.51
CA MET A 258 41.66 37.80 -0.83
C MET A 258 40.24 37.39 -0.47
N LYS A 259 39.60 38.13 0.44
CA LYS A 259 38.21 37.96 0.82
C LYS A 259 37.34 38.99 0.12
N LEU A 260 36.22 38.53 -0.42
CA LEU A 260 35.18 39.39 -1.00
C LEU A 260 33.88 39.15 -0.25
N LEU A 261 33.42 40.18 0.43
CA LEU A 261 32.16 40.18 1.16
C LEU A 261 31.08 40.82 0.30
N ARG A 262 29.97 40.11 0.15
CA ARG A 262 28.82 40.63 -0.61
C ARG A 262 28.22 41.83 0.12
N VAL A 263 27.99 42.91 -0.62
CA VAL A 263 27.23 44.07 -0.14
C VAL A 263 25.74 43.91 -0.48
N LYS A 264 25.40 43.90 -1.78
CA LYS A 264 24.01 43.79 -2.24
C LYS A 264 23.85 42.75 -3.35
N GLU A 265 24.59 42.93 -4.44
CA GLU A 265 24.52 42.06 -5.62
C GLU A 265 25.12 40.68 -5.34
N THR A 266 24.63 39.66 -6.04
CA THR A 266 25.20 38.31 -5.97
C THR A 266 26.45 38.21 -6.85
N PHE A 267 27.32 37.27 -6.53
CA PHE A 267 28.40 36.90 -7.43
C PHE A 267 27.84 36.04 -8.57
N ARG A 268 28.16 36.32 -9.82
CA ARG A 268 27.94 35.40 -10.94
C ARG A 268 29.12 34.46 -11.04
N ILE A 269 28.92 33.15 -11.14
CA ILE A 269 29.98 32.15 -11.18
C ILE A 269 29.72 31.20 -12.36
N PHE A 270 30.74 30.81 -13.12
CA PHE A 270 30.67 30.04 -14.38
C PHE A 270 29.96 30.77 -15.53
N ASN A 271 28.72 31.24 -15.33
CA ASN A 271 27.93 31.99 -16.31
C ASN A 271 26.87 32.88 -15.61
N ASP A 272 26.08 33.62 -16.39
CA ASP A 272 25.09 34.57 -15.86
C ASP A 272 23.91 33.92 -15.11
N SER A 273 23.69 32.62 -15.30
CA SER A 273 22.56 31.90 -14.70
C SER A 273 22.88 31.26 -13.35
N ILE A 274 24.15 31.23 -12.94
CA ILE A 274 24.58 30.66 -11.66
C ILE A 274 25.07 31.78 -10.76
N VAL A 275 24.37 32.00 -9.65
CA VAL A 275 24.61 33.12 -8.75
C VAL A 275 24.81 32.68 -7.31
N LEU A 276 25.78 33.29 -6.62
CA LEU A 276 26.06 33.09 -5.20
C LEU A 276 25.63 34.32 -4.40
N ALA A 277 24.66 34.15 -3.52
CA ALA A 277 24.34 35.07 -2.44
C ALA A 277 25.17 34.71 -1.21
N GLY A 278 26.41 35.20 -1.17
CA GLY A 278 27.40 34.72 -0.22
C GLY A 278 28.72 35.47 -0.29
N ASN A 279 29.78 34.88 0.25
CA ASN A 279 31.12 35.45 0.27
C ASN A 279 32.10 34.57 -0.52
N LEU A 280 33.18 35.16 -1.02
CA LEU A 280 34.27 34.46 -1.70
C LEU A 280 35.60 34.64 -0.97
N SER A 281 36.45 33.62 -1.01
CA SER A 281 37.84 33.64 -0.58
C SER A 281 38.69 33.07 -1.71
N LEU A 282 39.59 33.91 -2.24
CA LEU A 282 40.50 33.59 -3.33
C LEU A 282 41.91 33.39 -2.77
N LYS A 283 42.48 32.22 -3.05
CA LYS A 283 43.82 31.80 -2.63
C LYS A 283 44.57 31.13 -3.79
N PRO A 284 45.89 30.94 -3.70
CA PRO A 284 46.64 30.16 -4.68
C PRO A 284 46.14 28.73 -4.87
N ASP A 285 45.47 28.15 -3.86
CA ASP A 285 44.91 26.80 -3.91
C ASP A 285 43.50 26.71 -4.53
N GLY A 286 42.90 27.84 -4.92
CA GLY A 286 41.60 27.90 -5.62
C GLY A 286 40.64 28.95 -5.07
N LEU A 287 39.44 28.97 -5.64
CA LEU A 287 38.33 29.82 -5.21
C LEU A 287 37.39 29.05 -4.28
N LYS A 288 37.15 29.60 -3.08
CA LYS A 288 36.20 29.07 -2.11
C LYS A 288 35.07 30.08 -1.91
N GLY A 289 33.89 29.60 -1.52
CA GLY A 289 32.79 30.48 -1.15
C GLY A 289 31.85 29.88 -0.11
N SER A 290 30.95 30.69 0.42
CA SER A 290 29.96 30.27 1.40
C SER A 290 28.67 31.04 1.22
N GLY A 291 27.52 30.42 1.51
CA GLY A 291 26.19 31.03 1.39
C GLY A 291 25.22 30.20 0.55
N ALA A 292 24.29 30.89 -0.11
CA ALA A 292 23.26 30.25 -0.94
C ALA A 292 23.55 30.48 -2.42
N MET A 293 23.73 29.39 -3.16
CA MET A 293 23.90 29.40 -4.61
C MET A 293 22.59 29.03 -5.30
N ALA A 294 22.22 29.80 -6.33
CA ALA A 294 21.11 29.50 -7.23
C ALA A 294 21.65 29.12 -8.61
N ILE A 295 21.17 27.98 -9.09
CA ILE A 295 21.31 27.43 -10.44
C ILE A 295 19.86 27.39 -10.99
N PRO A 296 19.59 27.48 -12.31
CA PRO A 296 18.21 27.60 -12.82
C PRO A 296 17.19 26.59 -12.23
N GLU A 297 17.62 25.34 -12.05
CA GLU A 297 16.79 24.24 -11.53
C GLU A 297 17.12 23.87 -10.08
N ALA A 298 18.10 24.53 -9.43
CA ALA A 298 18.60 24.11 -8.12
C ALA A 298 18.96 25.27 -7.20
N ARG A 299 18.79 25.05 -5.90
CA ARG A 299 19.34 25.90 -4.84
C ARG A 299 20.23 25.07 -3.95
N LEU A 300 21.48 25.51 -3.79
CA LEU A 300 22.49 24.89 -2.93
C LEU A 300 22.80 25.82 -1.76
N GLU A 301 23.05 25.26 -0.58
CA GLU A 301 23.42 26.04 0.60
C GLU A 301 24.54 25.32 1.36
N SER A 302 25.67 26.00 1.55
CA SER A 302 26.84 25.45 2.23
C SER A 302 27.65 26.54 2.93
N ASN A 303 28.32 26.16 4.02
CA ASN A 303 29.34 26.96 4.68
C ASN A 303 30.67 26.97 3.91
N LEU A 304 30.89 26.02 2.99
CA LEU A 304 32.11 25.90 2.19
C LEU A 304 31.84 25.21 0.85
N PHE A 305 31.78 25.99 -0.21
CA PHE A 305 31.96 25.55 -1.58
C PHE A 305 33.42 25.68 -1.99
N LYS A 306 33.93 24.70 -2.73
CA LYS A 306 35.19 24.77 -3.48
C LYS A 306 34.82 24.80 -4.96
N TYR A 307 35.23 25.84 -5.67
CA TYR A 307 34.96 25.99 -7.09
C TYR A 307 36.20 25.60 -7.91
N LYS A 308 36.00 24.72 -8.88
CA LYS A 308 36.98 24.37 -9.91
C LYS A 308 36.58 25.04 -11.23
N TYR A 309 37.30 24.76 -12.31
CA TYR A 309 37.02 25.32 -13.64
C TYR A 309 35.57 25.09 -14.09
N GLN A 310 35.04 23.87 -13.92
CA GLN A 310 33.67 23.49 -14.34
C GLN A 310 32.94 22.62 -13.30
N SER A 311 33.36 22.67 -12.03
CA SER A 311 32.70 21.89 -10.98
C SER A 311 32.61 22.60 -9.64
N ILE A 312 31.63 22.18 -8.84
CA ILE A 312 31.40 22.62 -7.47
C ILE A 312 31.55 21.43 -6.56
N LEU A 313 32.36 21.57 -5.52
CA LEU A 313 32.52 20.58 -4.46
C LEU A 313 32.08 21.19 -3.11
N SER A 314 31.46 20.39 -2.25
CA SER A 314 31.19 20.75 -0.86
C SER A 314 31.18 19.49 0.00
N ASP A 315 31.76 19.57 1.19
CA ASP A 315 31.78 18.44 2.12
C ASP A 315 30.41 18.26 2.80
N SER A 316 29.65 19.34 2.99
CA SER A 316 28.26 19.32 3.47
C SER A 316 27.46 20.43 2.80
N ALA A 317 26.29 20.12 2.24
CA ALA A 317 25.36 21.12 1.74
C ALA A 317 23.90 20.66 1.81
N GLY A 318 22.99 21.62 1.79
CA GLY A 318 21.59 21.42 1.45
C GLY A 318 21.34 21.64 -0.04
N ILE A 319 20.44 20.84 -0.62
CA ILE A 319 20.11 20.86 -2.04
C ILE A 319 18.59 20.86 -2.18
N LYS A 320 18.07 21.76 -3.00
CA LYS A 320 16.67 21.81 -3.39
C LYS A 320 16.56 21.91 -4.90
N LEU A 321 15.74 21.06 -5.53
CA LEU A 321 15.55 21.05 -6.99
C LEU A 321 14.10 21.38 -7.36
N LYS A 322 13.95 22.01 -8.52
CA LYS A 322 12.66 22.37 -9.12
C LYS A 322 12.76 22.34 -10.64
N ALA A 323 11.64 22.12 -11.32
CA ALA A 323 11.59 22.38 -12.76
C ALA A 323 11.77 23.88 -13.03
N GLN A 324 12.35 24.23 -14.18
CA GLN A 324 12.63 25.62 -14.52
C GLN A 324 11.37 26.51 -14.55
N ALA A 325 10.23 25.95 -14.96
CA ALA A 325 8.95 26.65 -14.99
C ALA A 325 8.28 26.79 -13.61
N ASP A 326 8.75 26.04 -12.60
CA ASP A 326 8.12 25.97 -11.29
C ASP A 326 8.64 27.05 -10.33
N ARG A 327 7.75 27.52 -9.45
CA ARG A 327 8.11 28.40 -8.34
C ARG A 327 8.64 27.63 -7.14
N ASP A 328 8.01 26.51 -6.81
CA ASP A 328 8.29 25.71 -5.62
C ASP A 328 9.29 24.58 -5.90
N PHE A 329 10.01 24.17 -4.85
CA PHE A 329 10.87 22.99 -4.90
C PHE A 329 10.08 21.70 -4.74
N SER A 330 10.44 20.70 -5.54
CA SER A 330 9.78 19.39 -5.60
C SER A 330 10.67 18.25 -5.10
N PHE A 331 11.96 18.54 -4.87
CA PHE A 331 12.94 17.65 -4.26
C PHE A 331 13.81 18.43 -3.27
N GLN A 332 14.09 17.85 -2.11
CA GLN A 332 15.04 18.43 -1.16
C GLN A 332 15.79 17.38 -0.35
N THR A 333 17.06 17.67 -0.05
CA THR A 333 17.90 16.89 0.84
C THR A 333 18.90 17.79 1.56
N ASN A 334 19.34 17.38 2.75
CA ASN A 334 20.25 18.14 3.60
C ASN A 334 21.45 17.28 4.00
N ASP A 335 22.58 17.96 4.26
CA ASP A 335 23.83 17.37 4.76
C ASP A 335 24.41 16.26 3.86
N VAL A 336 24.65 16.62 2.61
CA VAL A 336 25.31 15.75 1.63
C VAL A 336 26.66 16.31 1.20
N ASN A 337 27.63 15.42 1.02
CA ASN A 337 28.83 15.69 0.23
C ASN A 337 28.40 15.79 -1.25
N LEU A 338 28.71 16.89 -1.92
CA LEU A 338 28.30 17.12 -3.30
C LEU A 338 29.49 17.29 -4.23
N ASN A 339 29.34 16.74 -5.42
CA ASN A 339 30.15 17.02 -6.59
C ASN A 339 29.24 17.30 -7.78
N ILE A 340 29.24 18.54 -8.27
CA ILE A 340 28.48 18.95 -9.46
C ILE A 340 29.46 19.23 -10.59
N ASP A 341 29.32 18.50 -11.69
CA ASP A 341 30.11 18.66 -12.91
C ASP A 341 29.24 19.27 -14.01
N PHE A 342 29.54 20.50 -14.42
CA PHE A 342 28.78 21.21 -15.45
C PHE A 342 29.13 20.77 -16.88
N ALA A 343 30.28 20.13 -17.09
CA ALA A 343 30.63 19.55 -18.40
C ALA A 343 29.82 18.28 -18.66
N GLN A 344 29.68 17.43 -17.64
CA GLN A 344 28.84 16.22 -17.69
C GLN A 344 27.36 16.49 -17.40
N ARG A 345 27.02 17.71 -16.95
CA ARG A 345 25.66 18.12 -16.53
C ARG A 345 25.06 17.16 -15.51
N LYS A 346 25.88 16.79 -14.52
CA LYS A 346 25.59 15.76 -13.53
C LYS A 346 26.00 16.20 -12.12
N GLY A 347 25.13 15.95 -11.14
CA GLY A 347 25.43 16.04 -9.72
C GLY A 347 25.51 14.66 -9.07
N ASP A 348 26.51 14.43 -8.24
CA ASP A 348 26.65 13.22 -7.42
C ASP A 348 26.69 13.64 -5.95
N PHE A 349 25.74 13.16 -5.16
CA PHE A 349 25.58 13.52 -3.75
C PHE A 349 25.60 12.27 -2.89
N THR A 350 26.48 12.27 -1.89
CA THR A 350 26.63 11.17 -0.94
C THR A 350 26.36 11.67 0.47
N SER A 351 25.61 10.90 1.26
CA SER A 351 25.35 11.23 2.66
C SER A 351 26.63 11.21 3.50
N ASN A 352 26.80 12.23 4.35
CA ASN A 352 27.87 12.29 5.34
C ASN A 352 27.70 11.27 6.48
N GLY A 353 26.47 10.85 6.76
CA GLY A 353 26.14 9.82 7.74
C GLY A 353 25.83 8.45 7.11
N ASP A 354 25.06 7.63 7.82
CA ASP A 354 24.55 6.37 7.29
C ASP A 354 23.53 6.59 6.16
N TYR A 355 22.74 7.64 6.27
CA TYR A 355 21.71 8.04 5.32
C TYR A 355 21.44 9.55 5.38
N ALA A 356 21.03 10.12 4.25
CA ALA A 356 20.48 11.46 4.14
C ALA A 356 18.96 11.37 4.01
N ARG A 357 18.26 12.29 4.67
CA ARG A 357 16.82 12.46 4.48
C ARG A 357 16.58 13.10 3.12
N VAL A 358 15.76 12.46 2.31
CA VAL A 358 15.30 12.95 1.02
C VAL A 358 13.79 13.12 1.08
N GLU A 359 13.31 14.28 0.68
CA GLU A 359 11.88 14.59 0.68
C GLU A 359 11.41 15.00 -0.72
N PHE A 360 10.18 14.59 -1.03
CA PHE A 360 9.47 14.89 -2.28
C PHE A 360 8.20 15.69 -1.92
N PRO A 361 8.30 17.02 -1.69
CA PRO A 361 7.17 17.81 -1.17
C PRO A 361 5.88 17.71 -1.98
N LYS A 362 5.96 17.58 -3.32
CA LYS A 362 4.77 17.48 -4.18
C LYS A 362 4.10 16.10 -4.13
N ASN A 363 4.88 15.05 -3.87
CA ASN A 363 4.39 13.68 -3.71
C ASN A 363 3.99 13.38 -2.27
N LEU A 364 4.40 14.22 -1.30
CA LEU A 364 4.23 14.00 0.13
C LEU A 364 4.84 12.66 0.55
N TYR A 365 6.05 12.38 0.09
CA TYR A 365 6.83 11.20 0.47
C TYR A 365 8.21 11.63 0.92
N ALA A 366 8.85 10.77 1.70
CA ALA A 366 10.25 10.91 2.04
C ALA A 366 10.91 9.55 2.25
N SER A 367 12.23 9.52 2.08
CA SER A 367 13.06 8.32 2.22
C SER A 367 14.41 8.67 2.86
N ASN A 368 15.09 7.65 3.35
CA ASN A 368 16.44 7.74 3.91
C ASN A 368 17.35 6.85 3.08
N LEU A 369 18.34 7.45 2.42
CA LEU A 369 19.28 6.76 1.53
C LEU A 369 20.61 7.49 1.49
N ASP A 370 21.66 6.83 1.02
CA ASP A 370 23.03 7.33 1.12
C ASP A 370 23.58 7.94 -0.17
N HIS A 371 22.91 7.73 -1.31
CA HIS A 371 23.45 8.15 -2.60
C HIS A 371 22.39 8.67 -3.58
N ILE A 372 22.65 9.85 -4.13
CA ILE A 372 21.77 10.57 -5.04
C ILE A 372 22.58 10.98 -6.28
N THR A 373 22.04 10.72 -7.47
CA THR A 373 22.60 11.24 -8.72
C THR A 373 21.59 12.13 -9.41
N TRP A 374 21.94 13.38 -9.61
CA TRP A 374 21.14 14.36 -10.35
C TRP A 374 21.58 14.42 -11.81
N PHE A 375 20.67 14.14 -12.74
CA PHE A 375 20.85 14.25 -14.18
C PHE A 375 20.10 15.49 -14.67
N MET A 376 20.84 16.56 -14.96
CA MET A 376 20.24 17.86 -15.31
C MET A 376 19.50 17.80 -16.65
N ASP A 377 19.99 17.02 -17.62
CA ASP A 377 19.39 16.95 -18.97
C ASP A 377 18.04 16.21 -19.02
N ASN A 378 17.80 15.32 -18.06
CA ASN A 378 16.60 14.50 -18.02
C ASN A 378 15.55 15.01 -17.02
N ASN A 379 15.87 16.07 -16.27
CA ASN A 379 15.09 16.50 -15.11
C ASN A 379 14.90 15.41 -14.05
N GLU A 380 15.94 14.58 -13.82
CA GLU A 380 15.84 13.36 -13.02
C GLU A 380 16.83 13.30 -11.88
N VAL A 381 16.39 12.70 -10.78
CA VAL A 381 17.23 12.30 -9.66
C VAL A 381 17.11 10.80 -9.46
N LYS A 382 18.22 10.07 -9.58
CA LYS A 382 18.30 8.65 -9.24
C LYS A 382 18.78 8.46 -7.82
N LEU A 383 18.05 7.66 -7.08
CA LEU A 383 18.22 7.41 -5.65
C LEU A 383 18.62 5.96 -5.49
N ARG A 384 19.72 5.69 -4.79
CA ARG A 384 20.23 4.33 -4.60
C ARG A 384 20.81 4.19 -3.21
N GLN A 385 20.80 2.95 -2.70
CA GLN A 385 21.62 2.56 -1.56
C GLN A 385 22.95 1.98 -2.06
N ARG A 386 24.07 2.68 -1.87
CA ARG A 386 25.41 2.20 -2.28
C ARG A 386 26.14 1.48 -1.14
N LYS A 387 26.16 2.06 0.06
CA LYS A 387 26.72 1.46 1.27
C LYS A 387 25.89 0.22 1.60
N ARG A 388 26.57 -0.91 1.81
CA ARG A 388 25.93 -2.11 2.34
C ARG A 388 25.36 -1.76 3.71
N LEU A 389 24.05 -1.92 3.87
CA LEU A 389 23.44 -1.85 5.20
C LEU A 389 23.94 -3.04 6.04
N PRO A 390 23.90 -2.96 7.38
CA PRO A 390 24.19 -4.11 8.24
C PRO A 390 23.37 -5.33 7.83
N GLU A 391 23.89 -6.54 8.04
CA GLU A 391 23.27 -7.79 7.56
C GLU A 391 21.84 -8.02 8.11
N PHE A 392 21.55 -7.51 9.31
CA PHE A 392 20.20 -7.50 9.91
C PHE A 392 19.27 -6.38 9.37
N ASN A 393 19.83 -5.47 8.58
CA ASN A 393 19.15 -4.35 7.91
C ASN A 393 19.05 -4.54 6.39
N LEU A 394 19.41 -5.72 5.87
CA LEU A 394 19.29 -6.09 4.46
C LEU A 394 18.62 -7.47 4.37
N ASP A 395 17.30 -7.48 4.36
CA ASP A 395 16.49 -8.63 4.02
C ASP A 395 15.31 -8.10 3.19
N ILE A 396 15.55 -8.08 1.89
CA ILE A 396 14.59 -7.69 0.86
C ILE A 396 14.23 -8.99 0.16
N GLY A 397 13.22 -9.69 0.67
CA GLY A 397 12.93 -11.05 0.25
C GLY A 397 11.46 -11.39 0.34
N ILE A 398 10.93 -11.98 -0.72
CA ILE A 398 9.60 -12.62 -0.73
C ILE A 398 9.61 -13.81 0.26
N ASP A 399 10.75 -14.49 0.40
CA ASP A 399 10.90 -15.70 1.21
C ASP A 399 10.87 -15.45 2.73
N SER A 400 11.26 -14.25 3.17
CA SER A 400 11.33 -13.87 4.60
C SER A 400 10.25 -12.86 5.02
N LEU A 401 9.56 -12.23 4.05
CA LEU A 401 8.60 -11.13 4.25
C LEU A 401 9.15 -10.00 5.15
N LYS A 402 10.46 -9.74 5.09
CA LYS A 402 11.09 -8.64 5.82
C LYS A 402 11.22 -7.39 4.94
N ARG A 403 11.33 -6.22 5.61
CA ARG A 403 11.33 -4.88 5.01
C ARG A 403 12.60 -4.09 5.35
N HIS A 404 13.77 -4.71 5.34
CA HIS A 404 14.98 -3.97 5.71
C HIS A 404 15.66 -3.38 4.46
N GLY A 405 15.65 -2.04 4.36
CA GLY A 405 16.21 -1.28 3.24
C GLY A 405 15.77 0.19 3.27
N PRO A 406 16.05 0.97 2.21
CA PRO A 406 15.52 2.33 2.07
C PRO A 406 13.99 2.30 2.00
N THR A 407 13.37 2.91 3.00
CA THR A 407 11.91 2.93 3.13
C THR A 407 11.35 4.26 2.67
N TYR A 408 10.46 4.21 1.70
CA TYR A 408 9.68 5.34 1.22
C TYR A 408 8.41 5.42 2.06
N ILE A 409 8.24 6.52 2.79
CA ILE A 409 7.15 6.72 3.75
C ILE A 409 6.29 7.90 3.30
N SER A 410 4.98 7.68 3.23
CA SER A 410 4.00 8.74 2.97
C SER A 410 3.91 9.70 4.15
N LEU A 411 3.94 10.99 3.83
CA LEU A 411 3.71 12.12 4.72
C LEU A 411 2.26 12.63 4.63
N HIS A 412 1.43 12.07 3.74
CA HIS A 412 0.04 12.48 3.58
C HIS A 412 -0.81 11.95 4.75
N PRO A 413 -1.51 12.80 5.53
CA PRO A 413 -2.25 12.37 6.72
C PRO A 413 -3.29 11.28 6.46
N GLY A 414 -3.95 11.30 5.29
CA GLY A 414 -4.94 10.31 4.89
C GLY A 414 -4.38 8.92 4.51
N GLN A 415 -3.06 8.76 4.36
CA GLN A 415 -2.45 7.46 4.00
C GLN A 415 -1.92 6.67 5.20
N ASP A 416 -1.99 7.24 6.41
CA ASP A 416 -1.59 6.59 7.67
C ASP A 416 -0.19 5.96 7.60
N SER A 417 0.80 6.77 7.19
CA SER A 417 2.21 6.37 7.05
C SER A 417 2.44 5.14 6.16
N LEU A 418 1.63 4.99 5.10
CA LEU A 418 1.85 3.99 4.04
C LEU A 418 3.33 4.00 3.63
N ASN A 419 3.95 2.82 3.63
CA ASN A 419 5.36 2.68 3.35
C ASN A 419 5.67 1.41 2.58
N PHE A 420 6.74 1.47 1.81
CA PHE A 420 7.32 0.35 1.09
C PHE A 420 8.84 0.52 1.00
N VAL A 421 9.53 -0.59 0.81
CA VAL A 421 11.00 -0.60 0.64
C VAL A 421 11.33 -0.65 -0.83
N ALA A 422 12.29 0.16 -1.26
CA ALA A 422 12.84 0.10 -2.61
C ALA A 422 14.34 0.40 -2.59
N PRO A 423 15.21 -0.45 -3.17
CA PRO A 423 16.65 -0.20 -3.21
C PRO A 423 17.02 0.91 -4.22
N VAL A 424 16.18 1.14 -5.22
CA VAL A 424 16.37 2.13 -6.27
C VAL A 424 15.05 2.84 -6.52
N ALA A 425 15.12 4.16 -6.69
CA ALA A 425 14.02 4.93 -7.22
C ALA A 425 14.52 6.07 -8.11
N THR A 426 13.67 6.52 -9.01
CA THR A 426 13.89 7.69 -9.85
C THR A 426 12.82 8.72 -9.56
N TYR A 427 13.23 9.96 -9.32
CA TYR A 427 12.33 11.09 -9.19
C TYR A 427 12.53 12.03 -10.38
N ASN A 428 11.47 12.24 -11.16
CA ASN A 428 11.48 13.25 -12.22
C ASN A 428 10.84 14.53 -11.68
N TYR A 429 11.61 15.61 -11.53
CA TYR A 429 11.12 16.85 -10.94
C TYR A 429 10.32 17.72 -11.91
N ASP A 430 10.26 17.36 -13.21
CA ASP A 430 9.42 18.00 -14.22
C ASP A 430 8.02 17.37 -14.30
N THR A 431 7.91 16.03 -14.32
CA THR A 431 6.62 15.32 -14.30
C THR A 431 6.08 15.09 -12.89
N LYS A 432 6.93 15.23 -11.85
CA LYS A 432 6.63 15.01 -10.43
C LYS A 432 6.24 13.56 -10.12
N PHE A 433 6.73 12.60 -10.90
CA PHE A 433 6.60 11.17 -10.59
C PHE A 433 7.81 10.66 -9.81
N LEU A 434 7.52 9.93 -8.73
CA LEU A 434 8.48 9.11 -8.00
C LEU A 434 8.22 7.65 -8.38
N THR A 435 9.14 7.05 -9.13
CA THR A 435 9.07 5.65 -9.55
C THR A 435 10.08 4.85 -8.74
N ALA A 436 9.58 3.92 -7.94
CA ALA A 436 10.38 2.99 -7.16
C ALA A 436 10.44 1.63 -7.85
N ASP A 437 11.64 1.08 -7.93
CA ASP A 437 11.91 -0.19 -8.60
C ASP A 437 12.29 -1.26 -7.57
N SER A 438 12.05 -2.52 -7.91
CA SER A 438 12.39 -3.68 -7.06
C SER A 438 11.73 -3.64 -5.66
N VAL A 439 10.49 -3.16 -5.59
CA VAL A 439 9.64 -3.25 -4.39
C VAL A 439 9.23 -4.70 -4.18
N PRO A 440 9.66 -5.38 -3.10
CA PRO A 440 9.35 -6.80 -2.91
C PRO A 440 7.86 -7.02 -2.63
N PHE A 441 7.28 -6.20 -1.75
CA PHE A 441 5.85 -6.15 -1.43
C PHE A 441 5.52 -4.87 -0.68
N ILE A 442 4.23 -4.56 -0.58
CA ILE A 442 3.64 -3.51 0.23
C ILE A 442 2.69 -4.18 1.23
N MET A 443 2.89 -3.93 2.51
CA MET A 443 1.97 -4.43 3.54
C MET A 443 0.83 -3.42 3.71
N VAL A 444 -0.40 -3.89 3.54
CA VAL A 444 -1.61 -3.07 3.69
C VAL A 444 -2.67 -3.87 4.44
N ALA A 445 -3.17 -3.33 5.55
CA ALA A 445 -4.09 -4.02 6.45
C ALA A 445 -3.56 -5.42 6.84
N ASP A 446 -4.26 -6.49 6.49
CA ASP A 446 -3.91 -7.90 6.71
C ASP A 446 -3.28 -8.58 5.48
N ALA A 447 -2.83 -7.84 4.46
CA ALA A 447 -2.36 -8.43 3.21
C ALA A 447 -0.95 -7.97 2.80
N TYR A 448 -0.25 -8.87 2.12
CA TYR A 448 0.98 -8.56 1.37
C TYR A 448 0.64 -8.40 -0.11
N ILE A 449 0.88 -7.21 -0.66
CA ILE A 449 0.66 -6.89 -2.06
C ILE A 449 2.01 -6.86 -2.78
N PHE A 450 2.20 -7.70 -3.80
CA PHE A 450 3.42 -7.83 -4.58
C PHE A 450 3.21 -7.13 -5.94
N PRO A 451 3.83 -5.96 -6.17
CA PRO A 451 3.72 -5.25 -7.44
C PRO A 451 4.33 -6.06 -8.60
N ASP A 452 3.76 -5.94 -9.80
CA ASP A 452 4.33 -6.57 -10.99
C ASP A 452 5.69 -5.96 -11.32
N GLY A 453 6.69 -6.82 -11.55
CA GLY A 453 8.09 -6.41 -11.71
C GLY A 453 8.70 -5.63 -10.53
N GLY A 454 8.00 -5.52 -9.40
CA GLY A 454 8.41 -4.69 -8.26
C GLY A 454 8.32 -3.18 -8.52
N ASN A 455 7.51 -2.73 -9.47
CA ASN A 455 7.41 -1.31 -9.83
C ASN A 455 6.27 -0.61 -9.10
N VAL A 456 6.55 0.56 -8.51
CA VAL A 456 5.55 1.41 -7.84
C VAL A 456 5.75 2.85 -8.25
N THR A 457 4.71 3.48 -8.80
CA THR A 457 4.74 4.90 -9.18
C THR A 457 3.86 5.72 -8.23
N ILE A 458 4.44 6.77 -7.67
CA ILE A 458 3.77 7.75 -6.83
C ILE A 458 3.71 9.08 -7.57
N GLY A 459 2.50 9.56 -7.85
CA GLY A 459 2.24 10.89 -8.37
C GLY A 459 2.11 11.96 -7.28
N GLN A 460 1.57 13.11 -7.64
CA GLN A 460 1.35 14.22 -6.70
C GLN A 460 0.30 13.86 -5.63
N MET A 461 0.36 14.56 -4.49
CA MET A 461 -0.57 14.37 -3.36
C MET A 461 -0.64 12.91 -2.87
N ALA A 462 0.50 12.22 -2.88
CA ALA A 462 0.65 10.82 -2.47
C ALA A 462 -0.15 9.80 -3.30
N THR A 463 -0.61 10.17 -4.50
CA THR A 463 -1.42 9.29 -5.35
C THR A 463 -0.57 8.13 -5.86
N MET A 464 -0.80 6.91 -5.38
CA MET A 464 -0.18 5.70 -5.92
C MET A 464 -0.93 5.24 -7.17
N GLU A 465 -0.21 4.97 -8.26
CA GLU A 465 -0.82 4.39 -9.44
C GLU A 465 -1.37 2.99 -9.15
N ARG A 466 -2.46 2.62 -9.84
CA ARG A 466 -3.07 1.29 -9.70
C ARG A 466 -2.05 0.22 -10.11
N LEU A 467 -1.78 -0.70 -9.20
CA LEU A 467 -0.90 -1.85 -9.43
C LEU A 467 -1.63 -2.85 -10.32
N ARG A 468 -1.17 -3.01 -11.56
CA ARG A 468 -1.70 -3.98 -12.52
C ARG A 468 -0.90 -5.26 -12.45
N ASN A 469 -1.55 -6.39 -12.72
CA ASN A 469 -0.93 -7.73 -12.69
C ASN A 469 -0.20 -8.04 -11.37
N SER A 470 -0.63 -7.42 -10.27
CA SER A 470 -0.04 -7.63 -8.95
C SER A 470 -0.50 -8.95 -8.36
N LYS A 471 0.17 -9.40 -7.30
CA LYS A 471 -0.26 -10.54 -6.49
C LYS A 471 -0.62 -10.06 -5.10
N LEU A 472 -1.54 -10.75 -4.45
CA LEU A 472 -2.00 -10.45 -3.10
C LEU A 472 -2.03 -11.75 -2.30
N LEU A 473 -1.45 -11.71 -1.10
CA LEU A 473 -1.47 -12.81 -0.15
C LEU A 473 -2.16 -12.36 1.13
N ALA A 474 -3.28 -12.98 1.47
CA ALA A 474 -4.08 -12.70 2.66
C ALA A 474 -4.46 -13.98 3.44
N SER A 475 -4.69 -13.95 4.74
CA SER A 475 -4.22 -12.90 5.68
C SER A 475 -2.72 -13.06 5.94
N ASP A 476 -2.10 -12.02 6.46
CA ASP A 476 -0.73 -11.96 6.97
C ASP A 476 -0.38 -13.05 8.01
N ILE A 477 -1.37 -13.54 8.75
CA ILE A 477 -1.26 -14.61 9.75
C ILE A 477 -1.27 -15.99 9.06
N ASN A 478 -2.37 -16.32 8.37
CA ASN A 478 -2.63 -17.67 7.86
C ASN A 478 -2.12 -17.90 6.43
N ARG A 479 -1.85 -16.82 5.68
CA ARG A 479 -1.26 -16.79 4.33
C ARG A 479 -1.91 -17.76 3.35
N ARG A 480 -3.25 -17.75 3.32
CA ARG A 480 -4.05 -18.79 2.67
C ARG A 480 -4.55 -18.40 1.29
N TYR A 481 -5.02 -17.17 1.16
CA TYR A 481 -5.62 -16.66 -0.05
C TYR A 481 -4.57 -15.96 -0.88
N PHE A 482 -4.10 -16.66 -1.90
CA PHE A 482 -3.23 -16.11 -2.93
C PHE A 482 -4.08 -15.71 -4.14
N ILE A 483 -4.19 -14.40 -4.36
CA ILE A 483 -4.89 -13.80 -5.49
C ILE A 483 -3.83 -13.30 -6.48
N TYR A 484 -3.97 -13.67 -7.75
CA TYR A 484 -3.06 -13.31 -8.84
C TYR A 484 -3.81 -12.50 -9.92
N ASP A 485 -3.07 -11.97 -10.90
CA ASP A 485 -3.58 -11.06 -11.93
C ASP A 485 -4.41 -9.91 -11.33
N ALA A 486 -3.98 -9.42 -10.17
CA ALA A 486 -4.74 -8.48 -9.37
C ALA A 486 -4.50 -7.04 -9.85
N ASN A 487 -5.59 -6.30 -9.99
CA ASN A 487 -5.60 -4.88 -10.30
C ASN A 487 -6.00 -4.09 -9.04
N LEU A 488 -5.01 -3.66 -8.26
CA LEU A 488 -5.20 -3.12 -6.91
C LEU A 488 -4.85 -1.63 -6.84
N LEU A 489 -5.73 -0.85 -6.22
CA LEU A 489 -5.49 0.54 -5.84
C LEU A 489 -5.27 0.58 -4.32
N ILE A 490 -4.10 1.07 -3.90
CA ILE A 490 -3.77 1.24 -2.48
C ILE A 490 -4.05 2.69 -2.08
N ASN A 491 -4.95 2.89 -1.14
CA ASN A 491 -5.38 4.21 -0.68
C ASN A 491 -4.62 4.66 0.58
N SER A 492 -4.31 3.73 1.49
CA SER A 492 -3.58 3.98 2.74
C SER A 492 -2.90 2.69 3.24
N SER A 493 -2.16 2.75 4.34
CA SER A 493 -1.59 1.57 5.00
C SER A 493 -2.64 0.56 5.50
N LYS A 494 -3.92 0.94 5.52
CA LYS A 494 -5.06 0.15 6.03
C LYS A 494 -6.15 -0.07 4.99
N ASN A 495 -6.00 0.40 3.76
CA ASN A 495 -7.05 0.34 2.77
C ASN A 495 -6.49 0.14 1.36
N TYR A 496 -7.01 -0.87 0.69
CA TYR A 496 -6.86 -1.07 -0.74
C TYR A 496 -8.16 -1.65 -1.30
N GLU A 497 -8.33 -1.53 -2.61
CA GLU A 497 -9.45 -2.11 -3.35
C GLU A 497 -9.04 -2.54 -4.76
N GLY A 498 -9.78 -3.48 -5.34
CA GLY A 498 -9.50 -3.91 -6.70
C GLY A 498 -10.22 -5.18 -7.11
N SER A 499 -9.61 -5.90 -8.03
CA SER A 499 -10.09 -7.20 -8.55
C SER A 499 -8.91 -8.13 -8.80
N GLY A 500 -9.16 -9.43 -8.92
CA GLY A 500 -8.12 -10.42 -9.19
C GLY A 500 -8.67 -11.83 -9.33
N MET A 501 -7.79 -12.78 -9.62
CA MET A 501 -8.11 -14.19 -9.83
C MET A 501 -7.68 -15.03 -8.63
N TYR A 502 -8.54 -15.95 -8.21
CA TYR A 502 -8.25 -16.92 -7.15
C TYR A 502 -8.43 -18.33 -7.68
N ASN A 503 -7.53 -19.24 -7.32
CA ASN A 503 -7.63 -20.64 -7.72
C ASN A 503 -8.34 -21.45 -6.64
N TYR A 504 -9.62 -21.74 -6.86
CA TYR A 504 -10.34 -22.75 -6.07
C TYR A 504 -9.79 -24.13 -6.39
N ARG A 505 -9.58 -24.94 -5.36
CA ARG A 505 -9.11 -26.33 -5.48
C ARG A 505 -10.20 -27.24 -4.95
N ASP A 506 -10.61 -28.20 -5.76
CA ASP A 506 -11.49 -29.26 -5.32
C ASP A 506 -10.71 -30.34 -4.53
N GLU A 507 -11.42 -31.37 -4.06
CA GLU A 507 -10.83 -32.51 -3.35
C GLU A 507 -9.81 -33.34 -4.15
N PHE A 508 -9.73 -33.16 -5.47
CA PHE A 508 -8.81 -33.85 -6.36
C PHE A 508 -7.66 -32.94 -6.82
N ASP A 509 -7.48 -31.79 -6.18
CA ASP A 509 -6.53 -30.73 -6.55
C ASP A 509 -6.75 -30.13 -7.95
N ASN A 510 -7.92 -30.34 -8.56
CA ASN A 510 -8.28 -29.65 -9.80
C ASN A 510 -8.45 -28.16 -9.52
N ILE A 511 -7.89 -27.34 -10.41
CA ILE A 511 -7.88 -25.89 -10.25
C ILE A 511 -9.02 -25.28 -11.06
N PHE A 512 -9.93 -24.58 -10.39
CA PHE A 512 -10.98 -23.77 -11.00
C PHE A 512 -10.75 -22.29 -10.68
N PRO A 513 -10.41 -21.45 -11.68
CA PRO A 513 -10.19 -20.04 -11.44
C PRO A 513 -11.51 -19.33 -11.16
N ILE A 514 -11.54 -18.52 -10.10
CA ILE A 514 -12.64 -17.63 -9.72
C ILE A 514 -12.16 -16.20 -9.88
N LYS A 515 -12.88 -15.40 -10.65
CA LYS A 515 -12.64 -13.97 -10.75
C LYS A 515 -13.35 -13.26 -9.61
N PHE A 516 -12.59 -12.65 -8.71
CA PHE A 516 -13.12 -11.71 -7.74
C PHE A 516 -13.18 -10.32 -8.37
N ASP A 517 -14.40 -9.86 -8.70
CA ASP A 517 -14.63 -8.52 -9.27
C ASP A 517 -14.43 -7.41 -8.24
N ARG A 518 -14.55 -7.73 -6.95
CA ARG A 518 -14.33 -6.78 -5.86
C ARG A 518 -13.53 -7.44 -4.74
N ILE A 519 -12.37 -6.86 -4.47
CA ILE A 519 -11.50 -7.13 -3.33
C ILE A 519 -11.39 -5.82 -2.57
N LYS A 520 -11.53 -5.85 -1.24
CA LYS A 520 -11.39 -4.67 -0.38
C LYS A 520 -10.99 -5.05 1.03
N VAL A 521 -10.58 -4.06 1.81
CA VAL A 521 -10.45 -4.18 3.26
C VAL A 521 -11.78 -3.81 3.92
N ASP A 522 -12.25 -4.61 4.88
CA ASP A 522 -13.45 -4.34 5.67
C ASP A 522 -13.20 -3.44 6.89
N LYS A 523 -14.16 -3.36 7.82
CA LYS A 523 -14.04 -2.51 9.02
C LYS A 523 -13.10 -3.09 10.08
N ASP A 524 -12.88 -4.39 10.08
CA ASP A 524 -12.02 -5.11 11.02
C ASP A 524 -10.60 -5.28 10.45
N LEU A 525 -10.27 -4.53 9.40
CA LEU A 525 -9.00 -4.55 8.66
C LEU A 525 -8.70 -5.89 8.00
N GLN A 526 -9.73 -6.62 7.59
CA GLN A 526 -9.61 -7.91 6.93
C GLN A 526 -9.88 -7.82 5.45
N THR A 527 -9.15 -8.62 4.68
CA THR A 527 -9.36 -8.75 3.26
C THR A 527 -10.63 -9.56 2.99
N VAL A 528 -11.59 -8.92 2.31
CA VAL A 528 -12.80 -9.57 1.82
C VAL A 528 -12.89 -9.46 0.30
N ALA A 529 -13.33 -10.53 -0.35
CA ALA A 529 -13.52 -10.56 -1.79
C ALA A 529 -14.86 -11.17 -2.17
N SER A 530 -15.44 -10.68 -3.27
CA SER A 530 -16.67 -11.18 -3.85
C SER A 530 -16.52 -11.30 -5.36
N GLY A 531 -17.00 -12.40 -5.92
CA GLY A 531 -17.02 -12.68 -7.35
C GLY A 531 -18.29 -13.39 -7.74
N SER A 532 -18.52 -13.53 -9.05
CA SER A 532 -19.63 -14.31 -9.59
C SER A 532 -19.10 -15.33 -10.58
N VAL A 533 -19.64 -16.54 -10.49
CA VAL A 533 -19.44 -17.62 -11.45
C VAL A 533 -20.63 -17.63 -12.41
N ALA A 534 -20.38 -17.44 -13.70
CA ALA A 534 -21.42 -17.42 -14.71
C ALA A 534 -21.83 -18.85 -15.11
N PRO A 535 -23.08 -19.07 -15.57
CA PRO A 535 -23.53 -20.37 -16.07
C PRO A 535 -22.65 -20.94 -17.19
N ALA A 536 -22.06 -20.06 -18.01
CA ALA A 536 -21.21 -20.42 -19.14
C ALA A 536 -19.83 -20.94 -18.72
N ASP A 537 -19.40 -20.71 -17.48
CA ASP A 537 -18.06 -21.07 -16.99
C ASP A 537 -17.94 -22.57 -16.65
N LEU A 538 -19.08 -23.28 -16.58
CA LEU A 538 -19.16 -24.71 -16.24
C LEU A 538 -18.38 -25.08 -14.96
N PHE A 539 -18.30 -24.15 -14.01
CA PHE A 539 -17.58 -24.31 -12.75
C PHE A 539 -18.15 -25.46 -11.92
N MET A 540 -17.25 -26.21 -11.29
CA MET A 540 -17.58 -27.37 -10.46
C MET A 540 -17.04 -27.15 -9.04
N LEU A 541 -17.86 -27.40 -8.03
CA LEU A 541 -17.40 -27.51 -6.63
C LEU A 541 -16.60 -28.81 -6.43
N SER A 542 -17.01 -29.85 -7.16
CA SER A 542 -16.32 -31.13 -7.34
C SER A 542 -16.84 -31.77 -8.63
N PRO A 543 -16.27 -32.90 -9.09
CA PRO A 543 -16.78 -33.64 -10.26
C PRO A 543 -18.26 -34.09 -10.18
N PHE A 544 -18.91 -33.90 -9.03
CA PHE A 544 -20.30 -34.30 -8.76
C PHE A 544 -21.28 -33.12 -8.69
N PHE A 545 -20.77 -31.88 -8.60
CA PHE A 545 -21.61 -30.70 -8.39
C PHE A 545 -21.14 -29.54 -9.27
N TYR A 546 -21.95 -29.17 -10.25
CA TYR A 546 -21.83 -27.87 -10.93
C TYR A 546 -22.31 -26.75 -10.01
N TYR A 547 -21.69 -25.58 -10.13
CA TYR A 547 -22.10 -24.38 -9.39
C TYR A 547 -22.14 -23.13 -10.28
N GLN A 548 -23.10 -22.25 -9.98
CA GLN A 548 -23.19 -20.90 -10.52
C GLN A 548 -23.73 -19.94 -9.45
N GLY A 549 -23.29 -18.69 -9.47
CA GLY A 549 -23.72 -17.68 -8.48
C GLY A 549 -22.57 -16.93 -7.84
N LEU A 550 -22.83 -16.34 -6.67
CA LEU A 550 -21.90 -15.49 -5.93
C LEU A 550 -20.97 -16.29 -5.03
N VAL A 551 -19.67 -16.00 -5.13
CA VAL A 551 -18.64 -16.56 -4.26
C VAL A 551 -18.06 -15.45 -3.40
N ASN A 552 -18.08 -15.65 -2.09
CA ASN A 552 -17.53 -14.71 -1.12
C ASN A 552 -16.36 -15.34 -0.37
N MET A 553 -15.32 -14.53 -0.16
CA MET A 553 -14.10 -14.85 0.55
C MET A 553 -13.92 -13.87 1.70
N SER A 554 -13.54 -14.39 2.87
CA SER A 554 -13.08 -13.61 4.01
C SER A 554 -11.75 -14.17 4.48
N ALA A 555 -10.72 -13.34 4.61
CA ALA A 555 -9.35 -13.80 4.88
C ALA A 555 -9.17 -14.44 6.26
N ASN A 556 -10.07 -14.15 7.21
CA ASN A 556 -10.13 -14.79 8.53
C ASN A 556 -10.79 -16.17 8.50
N GLU A 557 -11.58 -16.48 7.46
CA GLU A 557 -12.28 -17.76 7.33
C GLU A 557 -11.47 -18.73 6.45
N PRO A 558 -11.40 -20.02 6.79
CA PRO A 558 -10.60 -20.99 6.05
C PRO A 558 -11.22 -21.42 4.72
N LEU A 559 -12.52 -21.21 4.54
CA LEU A 559 -13.35 -21.73 3.45
C LEU A 559 -14.15 -20.60 2.80
N LEU A 560 -14.56 -20.83 1.54
CA LEU A 560 -15.38 -19.89 0.78
C LEU A 560 -16.87 -20.11 1.05
N THR A 561 -17.63 -19.02 0.98
CA THR A 561 -19.10 -19.04 1.04
C THR A 561 -19.67 -18.95 -0.36
N PHE A 562 -20.55 -19.87 -0.71
CA PHE A 562 -21.22 -19.95 -2.01
C PHE A 562 -22.70 -19.62 -1.83
N ASP A 563 -23.19 -18.67 -2.63
CA ASP A 563 -24.60 -18.25 -2.65
C ASP A 563 -25.12 -18.27 -4.09
N GLY A 564 -25.93 -19.25 -4.43
CA GLY A 564 -26.33 -19.45 -5.83
C GLY A 564 -27.07 -20.74 -6.07
N GLY A 565 -26.75 -21.40 -7.19
CA GLY A 565 -27.33 -22.67 -7.61
C GLY A 565 -26.30 -23.78 -7.68
N VAL A 566 -26.65 -24.96 -7.19
CA VAL A 566 -25.93 -26.21 -7.43
C VAL A 566 -26.72 -27.10 -8.38
N LYS A 567 -26.06 -27.83 -9.27
CA LYS A 567 -26.69 -28.87 -10.09
C LYS A 567 -25.88 -30.16 -9.98
N VAL A 568 -26.57 -31.26 -9.69
CA VAL A 568 -25.97 -32.61 -9.64
C VAL A 568 -25.58 -33.09 -11.03
N VAL A 569 -24.52 -33.89 -11.13
CA VAL A 569 -24.03 -34.45 -12.40
C VAL A 569 -24.54 -35.90 -12.57
N HIS A 570 -25.33 -36.16 -13.63
CA HIS A 570 -25.76 -37.49 -14.07
C HIS A 570 -26.24 -37.48 -15.54
N ASP A 571 -26.44 -38.66 -16.14
CA ASP A 571 -26.94 -38.82 -17.52
C ASP A 571 -28.30 -39.56 -17.61
N CYS A 572 -28.92 -39.86 -16.46
CA CYS A 572 -30.24 -40.51 -16.39
C CYS A 572 -31.35 -39.68 -17.05
N ASN A 573 -32.40 -40.36 -17.54
CA ASN A 573 -33.59 -39.76 -18.18
C ASN A 573 -34.49 -39.01 -17.18
N MET A 574 -33.96 -37.95 -16.59
CA MET A 574 -34.60 -37.12 -15.59
C MET A 574 -34.14 -35.67 -15.79
N SER A 575 -35.06 -34.71 -15.68
CA SER A 575 -34.72 -33.30 -15.81
C SER A 575 -33.74 -32.86 -14.72
N GLN A 576 -32.77 -32.02 -15.08
CA GLN A 576 -31.80 -31.45 -14.15
C GLN A 576 -32.10 -29.98 -13.94
N HIS A 577 -32.26 -29.58 -12.68
CA HIS A 577 -32.40 -28.17 -12.32
C HIS A 577 -31.32 -27.76 -11.32
N TRP A 578 -31.10 -26.45 -11.24
CA TRP A 578 -30.21 -25.85 -10.26
C TRP A 578 -30.93 -25.68 -8.93
N LEU A 579 -30.56 -26.42 -7.89
CA LEU A 579 -31.02 -26.19 -6.52
C LEU A 579 -30.40 -24.91 -5.97
N ARG A 580 -31.22 -23.98 -5.48
CA ARG A 580 -30.73 -22.76 -4.82
C ARG A 580 -30.25 -23.09 -3.41
N PHE A 581 -29.06 -22.59 -3.05
CA PHE A 581 -28.51 -22.73 -1.70
C PHE A 581 -27.56 -21.58 -1.36
N THR A 582 -27.34 -21.40 -0.06
CA THR A 582 -26.27 -20.53 0.49
C THR A 582 -25.56 -21.29 1.58
N SER A 583 -24.25 -21.53 1.46
CA SER A 583 -23.47 -22.21 2.50
C SER A 583 -21.96 -22.03 2.36
N VAL A 584 -21.24 -22.30 3.45
CA VAL A 584 -19.78 -22.47 3.44
C VAL A 584 -19.48 -23.88 2.92
N ILE A 585 -18.59 -24.00 1.94
CA ILE A 585 -18.27 -25.30 1.33
C ILE A 585 -16.83 -25.69 1.66
N ASP A 586 -16.67 -26.85 2.30
CA ASP A 586 -15.41 -27.57 2.39
C ASP A 586 -15.23 -28.41 1.11
N PRO A 587 -14.22 -28.14 0.27
CA PRO A 587 -13.97 -28.93 -0.93
C PRO A 587 -13.79 -30.42 -0.66
N ASN A 588 -13.26 -30.80 0.51
CA ASN A 588 -13.00 -32.21 0.87
C ASN A 588 -14.24 -32.94 1.40
N ASN A 589 -15.28 -32.19 1.78
CA ASN A 589 -16.51 -32.74 2.34
C ASN A 589 -17.70 -31.84 2.00
N ILE A 590 -18.08 -31.85 0.72
CA ILE A 590 -19.16 -31.00 0.21
C ILE A 590 -20.50 -31.47 0.77
N ARG A 591 -21.15 -30.61 1.55
CA ARG A 591 -22.49 -30.81 2.09
C ARG A 591 -23.35 -29.61 1.72
N ILE A 592 -24.45 -29.86 1.01
CA ILE A 592 -25.30 -28.79 0.49
C ILE A 592 -26.61 -28.78 1.28
N PRO A 593 -26.99 -27.66 1.92
CA PRO A 593 -28.25 -27.57 2.62
C PRO A 593 -29.41 -27.55 1.61
N VAL A 594 -30.44 -28.33 1.90
CA VAL A 594 -31.66 -28.46 1.10
C VAL A 594 -32.82 -27.99 1.97
N ALA A 595 -33.38 -26.83 1.62
CA ALA A 595 -34.50 -26.23 2.34
C ALA A 595 -35.78 -27.11 2.28
N ASP A 596 -36.66 -26.90 3.25
CA ASP A 596 -37.98 -27.57 3.33
C ASP A 596 -38.82 -27.36 2.06
N GLN A 597 -38.74 -26.16 1.48
CA GLN A 597 -39.29 -25.85 0.17
C GLN A 597 -38.11 -25.69 -0.78
N MET A 598 -37.83 -26.74 -1.55
CA MET A 598 -36.75 -26.71 -2.53
C MET A 598 -37.16 -25.81 -3.69
N GLU A 599 -36.31 -24.86 -4.01
CA GLU A 599 -36.48 -23.95 -5.14
C GLU A 599 -35.25 -23.98 -6.03
N ASN A 600 -35.46 -23.72 -7.31
CA ASN A 600 -34.36 -23.41 -8.20
C ASN A 600 -33.99 -21.92 -8.15
N ILE A 601 -32.93 -21.55 -8.87
CA ILE A 601 -32.47 -20.15 -8.96
C ILE A 601 -33.50 -19.18 -9.56
N ALA A 602 -34.54 -19.68 -10.23
CA ALA A 602 -35.66 -18.89 -10.76
C ALA A 602 -36.89 -18.90 -9.83
N HIS A 603 -36.74 -19.38 -8.60
CA HIS A 603 -37.80 -19.53 -7.59
C HIS A 603 -38.93 -20.50 -7.97
N ASN A 604 -38.70 -21.37 -8.96
CA ASN A 604 -39.63 -22.46 -9.24
C ASN A 604 -39.39 -23.60 -8.26
N LYS A 605 -40.48 -24.17 -7.74
CA LYS A 605 -40.41 -25.34 -6.83
C LYS A 605 -39.84 -26.55 -7.56
N ILE A 606 -38.92 -27.23 -6.88
CA ILE A 606 -38.34 -28.51 -7.31
C ILE A 606 -38.58 -29.56 -6.22
N PHE A 607 -38.40 -30.83 -6.58
CA PHE A 607 -38.75 -31.96 -5.73
C PHE A 607 -37.65 -33.02 -5.79
N ALA A 608 -37.57 -33.83 -4.73
CA ALA A 608 -36.70 -34.99 -4.66
C ALA A 608 -37.46 -36.17 -4.08
N GLY A 609 -37.58 -37.25 -4.84
CA GLY A 609 -38.34 -38.43 -4.48
C GLY A 609 -38.98 -39.11 -5.68
N THR A 610 -39.78 -40.13 -5.40
CA THR A 610 -40.64 -40.78 -6.38
C THR A 610 -42.04 -40.18 -6.27
N LEU A 611 -42.63 -39.78 -7.40
CA LEU A 611 -43.94 -39.15 -7.49
C LEU A 611 -44.89 -39.98 -8.35
N ILE A 612 -46.19 -39.78 -8.15
CA ILE A 612 -47.25 -40.34 -9.00
C ILE A 612 -48.10 -39.20 -9.60
N THR A 613 -48.34 -39.28 -10.90
CA THR A 613 -49.18 -38.33 -11.65
C THR A 613 -50.64 -38.73 -11.57
N ARG A 614 -51.54 -37.80 -11.25
CA ARG A 614 -52.96 -38.11 -10.95
C ARG A 614 -53.84 -38.39 -12.18
N ASP A 615 -53.54 -37.79 -13.32
CA ASP A 615 -54.37 -37.90 -14.53
C ASP A 615 -54.10 -39.19 -15.32
N SER A 616 -52.83 -39.53 -15.44
CA SER A 616 -52.25 -40.66 -16.17
C SER A 616 -51.86 -41.80 -15.25
N THR A 617 -51.91 -41.59 -13.92
CA THR A 617 -51.58 -42.59 -12.88
C THR A 617 -50.23 -43.24 -13.18
N HIS A 618 -49.19 -42.43 -13.38
CA HIS A 618 -47.85 -42.91 -13.75
C HIS A 618 -46.83 -42.51 -12.69
N ILE A 619 -45.99 -43.47 -12.28
CA ILE A 619 -44.93 -43.25 -11.30
C ILE A 619 -43.65 -42.79 -12.02
N TYR A 620 -43.02 -41.74 -11.50
CA TYR A 620 -41.73 -41.27 -12.01
C TYR A 620 -40.85 -40.72 -10.88
N SER A 621 -39.55 -40.58 -11.13
CA SER A 621 -38.62 -39.97 -10.17
C SER A 621 -38.33 -38.52 -10.51
N ALA A 622 -38.19 -37.71 -9.46
CA ALA A 622 -37.58 -36.39 -9.51
C ALA A 622 -36.43 -36.35 -8.50
N PHE A 623 -35.30 -35.73 -8.85
CA PHE A 623 -34.19 -35.54 -7.91
C PHE A 623 -33.62 -34.14 -8.14
N LEU A 624 -34.09 -33.19 -7.32
CA LEU A 624 -33.83 -31.75 -7.49
C LEU A 624 -34.37 -31.24 -8.83
N SER A 625 -35.54 -31.72 -9.22
CA SER A 625 -36.14 -31.40 -10.51
C SER A 625 -37.61 -31.02 -10.42
N GLY A 626 -38.15 -30.43 -11.49
CA GLY A 626 -39.57 -30.08 -11.55
C GLY A 626 -40.47 -31.31 -11.64
N ARG A 627 -41.67 -31.23 -11.06
CA ARG A 627 -42.73 -32.21 -11.26
C ARG A 627 -43.40 -32.05 -12.63
N LYS A 628 -43.98 -33.13 -13.16
CA LYS A 628 -44.67 -33.17 -14.46
C LYS A 628 -46.02 -32.43 -14.41
N ASP A 629 -46.78 -32.59 -13.33
CA ASP A 629 -48.08 -31.90 -13.11
C ASP A 629 -48.16 -31.23 -11.72
N TYR A 630 -48.97 -30.17 -11.60
CA TYR A 630 -49.16 -29.44 -10.34
C TYR A 630 -49.85 -30.27 -9.24
N PHE A 631 -50.55 -31.34 -9.59
CA PHE A 631 -51.24 -32.22 -8.65
C PHE A 631 -50.50 -33.52 -8.36
N ASP A 632 -49.29 -33.69 -8.90
CA ASP A 632 -48.42 -34.83 -8.59
C ASP A 632 -48.15 -34.92 -7.10
N LYS A 633 -48.22 -36.15 -6.56
CA LYS A 633 -48.00 -36.44 -5.15
C LYS A 633 -46.74 -37.27 -4.96
N GLU A 634 -46.04 -37.02 -3.86
CA GLU A 634 -44.86 -37.78 -3.47
C GLU A 634 -45.25 -39.14 -2.87
N ILE A 635 -44.65 -40.21 -3.38
CA ILE A 635 -44.64 -41.54 -2.75
C ILE A 635 -43.51 -41.62 -1.72
N THR A 636 -42.32 -41.18 -2.13
CA THR A 636 -41.15 -40.98 -1.27
C THR A 636 -40.68 -39.55 -1.37
N SER A 637 -40.08 -39.01 -0.31
CA SER A 637 -39.40 -37.72 -0.35
C SER A 637 -38.40 -37.61 0.81
N ALA A 638 -37.37 -36.77 0.68
CA ALA A 638 -36.43 -36.44 1.75
C ALA A 638 -35.95 -34.99 1.65
N ARG A 639 -35.37 -34.48 2.74
CA ARG A 639 -34.90 -33.09 2.89
C ARG A 639 -33.81 -33.01 3.97
N GLY A 640 -33.09 -31.90 4.04
CA GLY A 640 -32.01 -31.70 5.01
C GLY A 640 -30.70 -31.36 4.29
N TRP A 641 -29.83 -32.36 4.12
CA TRP A 641 -28.52 -32.18 3.49
C TRP A 641 -28.35 -33.12 2.30
N LEU A 642 -27.79 -32.57 1.22
CA LEU A 642 -27.38 -33.31 0.04
C LEU A 642 -25.87 -33.54 0.11
N ILE A 643 -25.47 -34.81 0.01
CA ILE A 643 -24.08 -35.23 -0.05
C ILE A 643 -23.86 -36.19 -1.22
N TYR A 644 -22.61 -36.37 -1.63
CA TYR A 644 -22.23 -37.41 -2.58
C TYR A 644 -21.42 -38.52 -1.87
N ASN A 645 -21.99 -39.73 -1.81
CA ASN A 645 -21.33 -40.90 -1.26
C ASN A 645 -20.50 -41.58 -2.35
N LYS A 646 -19.19 -41.40 -2.31
CA LYS A 646 -18.24 -41.91 -3.31
C LYS A 646 -18.13 -43.43 -3.35
N VAL A 647 -18.34 -44.10 -2.22
CA VAL A 647 -18.25 -45.57 -2.12
C VAL A 647 -19.41 -46.20 -2.86
N ASN A 648 -20.63 -45.70 -2.61
CA ASN A 648 -21.85 -46.20 -3.23
C ASN A 648 -22.16 -45.53 -4.58
N ARG A 649 -21.43 -44.46 -4.94
CA ARG A 649 -21.62 -43.62 -6.13
C ARG A 649 -23.01 -42.96 -6.20
N CYS A 650 -23.59 -42.69 -5.04
CA CYS A 650 -24.95 -42.16 -4.92
C CYS A 650 -24.96 -40.74 -4.36
N TYR A 651 -25.89 -39.92 -4.84
CA TYR A 651 -26.30 -38.73 -4.10
C TYR A 651 -27.23 -39.15 -2.97
N GLU A 652 -26.96 -38.70 -1.75
CA GLU A 652 -27.79 -38.99 -0.57
C GLU A 652 -28.42 -37.71 -0.06
N LEU A 653 -29.73 -37.76 0.22
CA LEU A 653 -30.50 -36.65 0.77
C LEU A 653 -31.29 -37.13 1.99
N ALA A 654 -30.95 -36.60 3.16
CA ALA A 654 -31.66 -36.87 4.42
C ALA A 654 -31.36 -35.79 5.48
N SER A 655 -31.94 -35.94 6.67
CA SER A 655 -31.55 -35.12 7.83
C SER A 655 -30.10 -35.39 8.23
N GLU A 656 -29.49 -34.45 8.93
CA GLU A 656 -28.09 -34.60 9.37
C GLU A 656 -27.92 -35.82 10.27
N GLU A 657 -28.87 -36.09 11.19
CA GLU A 657 -28.79 -37.25 12.07
C GLU A 657 -28.91 -38.57 11.29
N LYS A 658 -29.75 -38.61 10.25
CA LYS A 658 -29.94 -39.81 9.42
C LYS A 658 -28.73 -40.07 8.51
N LEU A 659 -28.07 -39.03 7.98
CA LEU A 659 -26.83 -39.19 7.22
C LEU A 659 -25.66 -39.62 8.11
N ALA A 660 -25.62 -39.18 9.36
CA ALA A 660 -24.60 -39.59 10.32
C ALA A 660 -24.78 -41.04 10.82
N ASP A 661 -26.03 -41.48 10.98
CA ASP A 661 -26.40 -42.83 11.39
C ASP A 661 -27.63 -43.32 10.61
N LEU A 662 -27.37 -44.15 9.61
CA LEU A 662 -28.38 -44.72 8.71
C LEU A 662 -29.36 -45.66 9.42
N THR A 663 -29.10 -46.07 10.67
CA THR A 663 -30.02 -46.91 11.45
C THR A 663 -31.10 -46.10 12.18
N ARG A 664 -31.00 -44.77 12.19
CA ARG A 664 -32.02 -43.88 12.75
C ARG A 664 -33.28 -43.87 11.89
N PRO A 665 -34.47 -43.66 12.49
CA PRO A 665 -35.69 -43.43 11.70
C PRO A 665 -35.59 -42.10 10.94
N GLY A 666 -36.27 -42.02 9.82
CA GLY A 666 -36.35 -40.82 9.00
C GLY A 666 -36.26 -41.09 7.51
N LYS A 667 -36.64 -40.06 6.76
CA LYS A 667 -36.64 -40.06 5.31
C LYS A 667 -35.22 -40.02 4.75
N LEU A 668 -34.89 -40.94 3.86
CA LEU A 668 -33.64 -40.97 3.10
C LEU A 668 -33.93 -41.21 1.63
N LEU A 669 -33.28 -40.45 0.76
CA LEU A 669 -33.21 -40.74 -0.67
C LEU A 669 -31.76 -41.03 -1.05
N ARG A 670 -31.57 -42.06 -1.87
CA ARG A 670 -30.30 -42.36 -2.55
C ARG A 670 -30.53 -42.44 -4.04
N PHE A 671 -29.86 -41.57 -4.78
CA PHE A 671 -29.90 -41.58 -6.23
C PHE A 671 -28.57 -42.11 -6.79
N ASN A 672 -28.59 -43.33 -7.34
CA ASN A 672 -27.46 -43.91 -8.04
C ASN A 672 -27.44 -43.40 -9.48
N ARG A 673 -26.39 -42.64 -9.83
CA ARG A 673 -26.25 -42.02 -11.16
C ARG A 673 -25.79 -42.96 -12.26
N GLU A 674 -25.20 -44.11 -11.91
CA GLU A 674 -24.71 -45.09 -12.89
C GLU A 674 -25.82 -46.07 -13.27
N GLU A 675 -26.56 -46.57 -12.28
CA GLU A 675 -27.66 -47.51 -12.49
C GLU A 675 -28.99 -46.80 -12.77
N CYS A 676 -29.05 -45.47 -12.63
CA CYS A 676 -30.26 -44.67 -12.74
C CYS A 676 -31.41 -45.18 -11.86
N GLN A 677 -31.07 -45.42 -10.59
CA GLN A 677 -32.01 -45.91 -9.59
C GLN A 677 -32.21 -44.89 -8.48
N LEU A 678 -33.47 -44.64 -8.12
CA LEU A 678 -33.82 -43.84 -6.95
C LEU A 678 -34.37 -44.75 -5.86
N TYR A 679 -33.58 -44.94 -4.81
CA TYR A 679 -33.98 -45.62 -3.58
C TYR A 679 -34.52 -44.60 -2.58
N GLY A 680 -35.64 -44.91 -1.94
CA GLY A 680 -36.22 -44.15 -0.85
C GLY A 680 -36.51 -45.03 0.36
N GLU A 681 -36.32 -44.48 1.55
CA GLU A 681 -36.58 -45.16 2.81
C GLU A 681 -37.30 -44.22 3.79
N GLY A 682 -38.13 -44.80 4.66
CA GLY A 682 -38.86 -44.10 5.70
C GLY A 682 -40.38 -44.31 5.59
N PRO A 683 -41.17 -43.33 6.05
CA PRO A 683 -42.61 -43.30 5.77
C PRO A 683 -42.88 -43.18 4.27
N ILE A 684 -43.65 -44.12 3.72
CA ILE A 684 -44.01 -44.18 2.29
C ILE A 684 -45.49 -43.93 2.15
N ASN A 685 -45.91 -43.08 1.21
CA ASN A 685 -47.33 -42.82 0.94
C ASN A 685 -47.73 -43.40 -0.42
N LEU A 686 -48.52 -44.47 -0.44
CA LEU A 686 -49.01 -45.04 -1.71
C LEU A 686 -50.02 -44.14 -2.44
N ASN A 687 -50.43 -43.02 -1.82
CA ASN A 687 -51.36 -42.03 -2.37
C ASN A 687 -52.78 -42.56 -2.66
N LEU A 688 -53.16 -43.65 -2.00
CA LEU A 688 -54.47 -44.29 -2.07
C LEU A 688 -55.43 -43.74 -0.99
N ASP A 689 -56.69 -43.53 -1.34
CA ASP A 689 -57.77 -43.04 -0.47
C ASP A 689 -58.93 -44.04 -0.38
N TYR A 690 -58.95 -44.78 0.72
CA TYR A 690 -60.02 -45.71 1.08
C TYR A 690 -61.04 -45.11 2.08
N GLY A 691 -61.07 -43.78 2.22
CA GLY A 691 -61.99 -43.07 3.11
C GLY A 691 -61.82 -43.42 4.59
N GLN A 692 -62.67 -44.32 5.10
CA GLN A 692 -62.65 -44.76 6.50
C GLN A 692 -61.65 -45.88 6.78
N VAL A 693 -61.20 -46.61 5.75
CA VAL A 693 -60.09 -47.54 5.92
C VAL A 693 -58.81 -46.73 5.96
N LYS A 694 -58.04 -46.85 7.03
CA LYS A 694 -56.77 -46.14 7.19
C LYS A 694 -55.61 -47.07 6.89
N MET A 695 -54.60 -46.51 6.24
CA MET A 695 -53.37 -47.21 5.90
C MET A 695 -52.21 -46.43 6.50
N LYS A 696 -51.32 -47.12 7.20
CA LYS A 696 -50.07 -46.56 7.71
C LYS A 696 -48.92 -47.41 7.24
N THR A 697 -47.95 -46.79 6.59
CA THR A 697 -46.90 -47.49 5.86
C THR A 697 -45.52 -46.88 6.13
N ALA A 698 -44.53 -47.75 6.33
CA ALA A 698 -43.12 -47.40 6.36
C ALA A 698 -42.31 -48.54 5.74
N GLY A 699 -41.16 -48.23 5.15
CA GLY A 699 -40.34 -49.23 4.52
C GLY A 699 -39.37 -48.61 3.53
N ASN A 700 -39.17 -49.27 2.40
CA ASN A 700 -38.32 -48.79 1.33
C ASN A 700 -38.98 -48.95 -0.03
N ALA A 701 -38.57 -48.09 -0.97
CA ALA A 701 -39.00 -48.12 -2.34
C ALA A 701 -37.80 -47.96 -3.27
N LEU A 702 -37.86 -48.61 -4.42
CA LEU A 702 -36.86 -48.53 -5.47
C LEU A 702 -37.58 -48.24 -6.78
N HIS A 703 -37.20 -47.14 -7.42
CA HIS A 703 -37.59 -46.85 -8.78
C HIS A 703 -36.37 -46.99 -9.70
N LYS A 704 -36.41 -47.97 -10.61
CA LYS A 704 -35.42 -48.09 -11.67
C LYS A 704 -35.90 -47.26 -12.87
N ILE A 705 -35.27 -46.10 -13.07
CA ILE A 705 -35.78 -45.06 -13.96
C ILE A 705 -35.74 -45.51 -15.42
N THR A 706 -34.74 -46.30 -15.79
CA THR A 706 -34.55 -46.78 -17.17
C THR A 706 -35.57 -47.86 -17.55
N GLU A 707 -35.87 -48.78 -16.63
CA GLU A 707 -36.84 -49.86 -16.81
C GLU A 707 -38.29 -49.44 -16.53
N GLU A 708 -38.51 -48.22 -16.02
CA GLU A 708 -39.80 -47.71 -15.53
C GLU A 708 -40.45 -48.66 -14.49
N GLU A 709 -39.61 -49.34 -13.71
CA GLU A 709 -40.03 -50.34 -12.72
C GLU A 709 -40.01 -49.74 -11.31
N PHE A 710 -41.19 -49.62 -10.70
CA PHE A 710 -41.33 -49.21 -9.30
C PHE A 710 -41.69 -50.39 -8.40
N THR A 711 -40.85 -50.63 -7.39
CA THR A 711 -41.08 -51.62 -6.35
C THR A 711 -41.02 -50.97 -4.97
N THR A 712 -41.75 -51.52 -4.02
CA THR A 712 -41.72 -51.07 -2.62
C THR A 712 -41.86 -52.27 -1.70
N ASN A 713 -41.12 -52.30 -0.60
CA ASN A 713 -41.35 -53.24 0.49
C ASN A 713 -41.80 -52.47 1.72
N LEU A 714 -42.91 -52.89 2.33
CA LEU A 714 -43.62 -52.14 3.35
C LEU A 714 -43.90 -52.95 4.60
N LEU A 715 -43.79 -52.28 5.74
CA LEU A 715 -44.60 -52.56 6.92
C LEU A 715 -45.90 -51.78 6.74
N LEU A 716 -47.03 -52.48 6.65
CA LEU A 716 -48.32 -51.91 6.32
C LEU A 716 -49.35 -52.27 7.39
N GLY A 717 -49.81 -51.25 8.12
CA GLY A 717 -50.97 -51.34 9.00
C GLY A 717 -52.23 -50.94 8.23
N LEU A 718 -53.21 -51.84 8.16
CA LEU A 718 -54.51 -51.59 7.55
C LEU A 718 -55.60 -51.62 8.63
N ASP A 719 -56.27 -50.49 8.80
CA ASP A 719 -57.30 -50.28 9.82
C ASP A 719 -58.66 -50.12 9.17
N PHE A 720 -59.50 -51.13 9.35
CA PHE A 720 -60.88 -51.11 8.88
C PHE A 720 -61.82 -51.63 9.98
N PHE A 721 -62.99 -50.98 10.11
CA PHE A 721 -64.08 -51.42 10.95
C PHE A 721 -64.56 -52.82 10.55
N PHE A 722 -64.44 -53.77 11.48
CA PHE A 722 -64.76 -55.18 11.29
C PHE A 722 -65.06 -55.88 12.63
N SER A 723 -65.61 -57.10 12.58
CA SER A 723 -65.92 -57.89 13.77
C SER A 723 -64.66 -58.41 14.46
N LYS A 724 -64.49 -58.07 15.76
CA LYS A 724 -63.39 -58.58 16.58
C LYS A 724 -63.42 -60.10 16.73
N ASP A 725 -64.61 -60.69 16.85
CA ASP A 725 -64.76 -62.14 16.99
C ASP A 725 -64.31 -62.87 15.71
N ALA A 726 -64.60 -62.30 14.54
CA ALA A 726 -64.14 -62.84 13.27
C ALA A 726 -62.62 -62.72 13.11
N LEU A 727 -62.02 -61.57 13.48
CA LEU A 727 -60.56 -61.40 13.50
C LEU A 727 -59.88 -62.38 14.45
N ASN A 728 -60.48 -62.64 15.62
CA ASN A 728 -59.95 -63.60 16.59
C ASN A 728 -59.92 -65.03 16.04
N VAL A 729 -60.96 -65.43 15.30
CA VAL A 729 -60.96 -66.73 14.59
C VAL A 729 -59.83 -66.79 13.59
N MET A 730 -59.69 -65.76 12.74
CA MET A 730 -58.65 -65.69 11.73
C MET A 730 -57.24 -65.70 12.34
N GLY A 731 -56.96 -64.81 13.29
CA GLY A 731 -55.65 -64.69 13.92
C GLY A 731 -55.21 -65.97 14.62
N ARG A 732 -56.11 -66.64 15.36
CA ARG A 732 -55.81 -67.92 16.03
C ARG A 732 -55.59 -69.05 15.02
N GLU A 733 -56.35 -69.08 13.93
CA GLU A 733 -56.16 -70.09 12.88
C GLU A 733 -54.77 -69.93 12.25
N LEU A 734 -54.38 -68.72 11.84
CA LEU A 734 -53.03 -68.46 11.31
C LEU A 734 -51.92 -68.79 12.33
N ASP A 735 -52.09 -68.40 13.59
CA ASP A 735 -51.08 -68.65 14.63
C ASP A 735 -50.95 -70.15 14.96
N SER A 736 -52.04 -70.92 14.89
CA SER A 736 -52.04 -72.35 15.21
C SER A 736 -51.35 -73.26 14.17
N ILE A 737 -51.15 -72.79 12.92
CA ILE A 737 -50.59 -73.62 11.86
C ILE A 737 -49.05 -73.68 11.99
N PRO A 738 -48.46 -74.87 12.23
CA PRO A 738 -47.04 -75.00 12.55
C PRO A 738 -46.12 -74.91 11.31
N ASP A 739 -46.60 -75.27 10.12
CA ASP A 739 -45.79 -75.38 8.90
C ASP A 739 -45.53 -74.04 8.18
N LEU A 740 -46.05 -72.92 8.71
CA LEU A 740 -45.82 -71.60 8.16
C LEU A 740 -44.42 -71.10 8.51
N LYS A 741 -43.70 -70.55 7.52
CA LYS A 741 -42.38 -69.98 7.75
C LYS A 741 -42.49 -68.73 8.64
N PRO A 742 -41.61 -68.54 9.63
CA PRO A 742 -41.60 -67.31 10.43
C PRO A 742 -41.20 -66.09 9.57
N ALA A 743 -41.73 -64.92 9.93
CA ALA A 743 -41.27 -63.65 9.38
C ALA A 743 -39.90 -63.26 10.00
N ASP A 744 -39.05 -62.60 9.22
CA ASP A 744 -37.73 -62.16 9.70
C ASP A 744 -37.81 -60.79 10.39
N LEU A 745 -38.02 -60.84 11.70
CA LEU A 745 -38.12 -59.67 12.57
C LEU A 745 -36.75 -59.06 12.94
N GLY A 746 -35.64 -59.68 12.51
CA GLY A 746 -34.29 -59.13 12.67
C GLY A 746 -33.77 -58.42 11.41
N SER A 747 -34.52 -58.50 10.31
CA SER A 747 -34.13 -57.86 9.06
C SER A 747 -33.99 -56.35 9.19
N TYR A 748 -33.04 -55.77 8.46
CA TYR A 748 -32.84 -54.31 8.41
C TYR A 748 -34.13 -53.57 8.01
N HIS A 749 -34.88 -54.13 7.06
CA HIS A 749 -36.18 -53.62 6.63
C HIS A 749 -37.20 -53.54 7.78
N TYR A 750 -37.34 -54.62 8.56
CA TYR A 750 -38.27 -54.65 9.68
C TYR A 750 -37.88 -53.66 10.79
N VAL A 751 -36.61 -53.70 11.22
CA VAL A 751 -36.12 -52.86 12.32
C VAL A 751 -36.29 -51.38 12.00
N LEU A 752 -35.92 -50.96 10.79
CA LEU A 752 -36.11 -49.57 10.36
C LEU A 752 -37.57 -49.17 10.23
N GLY A 753 -38.38 -49.98 9.54
CA GLY A 753 -39.80 -49.68 9.37
C GLY A 753 -40.51 -49.56 10.72
N MET A 754 -40.15 -50.38 11.70
CA MET A 754 -40.66 -50.27 13.07
C MET A 754 -40.22 -48.98 13.76
N ARG A 755 -38.94 -48.59 13.61
CA ARG A 755 -38.43 -47.30 14.13
C ARG A 755 -39.14 -46.11 13.48
N ASP A 756 -39.47 -46.17 12.19
CA ASP A 756 -40.24 -45.12 11.49
C ASP A 756 -41.70 -45.07 11.94
N LEU A 757 -42.33 -46.23 12.18
CA LEU A 757 -43.74 -46.30 12.61
C LEU A 757 -43.95 -45.90 14.07
N LEU A 758 -43.01 -46.26 14.95
CA LEU A 758 -43.16 -46.18 16.41
C LEU A 758 -42.21 -45.19 17.11
N GLY A 759 -41.15 -44.75 16.43
CA GLY A 759 -40.04 -44.01 17.03
C GLY A 759 -38.96 -44.93 17.60
N ILE A 760 -37.76 -44.38 17.76
CA ILE A 760 -36.54 -45.14 18.09
C ILE A 760 -36.60 -45.84 19.46
N ASP A 761 -37.16 -45.18 20.48
CA ASP A 761 -37.18 -45.70 21.85
C ASP A 761 -38.14 -46.87 21.99
N LEU A 762 -39.37 -46.74 21.46
CA LEU A 762 -40.38 -47.78 21.53
C LEU A 762 -39.99 -48.98 20.66
N ALA A 763 -39.51 -48.74 19.43
CA ALA A 763 -39.02 -49.80 18.56
C ALA A 763 -37.80 -50.52 19.17
N GLY A 764 -36.86 -49.81 19.79
CA GLY A 764 -35.71 -50.41 20.46
C GLY A 764 -36.08 -51.25 21.70
N ASN A 765 -37.14 -50.89 22.42
CA ASN A 765 -37.68 -51.74 23.50
C ASN A 765 -38.24 -53.05 22.94
N LEU A 766 -39.03 -52.98 21.87
CA LEU A 766 -39.62 -54.14 21.21
C LEU A 766 -38.56 -55.05 20.58
N GLU A 767 -37.53 -54.47 19.97
CA GLU A 767 -36.37 -55.19 19.42
C GLU A 767 -35.66 -56.01 20.52
N ARG A 768 -35.49 -55.43 21.71
CA ARG A 768 -34.92 -56.14 22.87
C ARG A 768 -35.82 -57.26 23.39
N GLU A 769 -37.14 -57.05 23.46
CA GLU A 769 -38.08 -58.10 23.85
C GLU A 769 -38.07 -59.27 22.87
N LEU A 770 -38.06 -59.00 21.56
CA LEU A 770 -37.93 -60.04 20.54
C LEU A 770 -36.63 -60.82 20.68
N GLY A 771 -35.51 -60.13 20.92
CA GLY A 771 -34.21 -60.78 21.12
C GLY A 771 -34.16 -61.68 22.35
N LEU A 772 -34.90 -61.36 23.42
CA LEU A 772 -34.92 -62.12 24.67
C LEU A 772 -35.95 -63.26 24.68
N TYR A 773 -37.16 -63.01 24.16
CA TYR A 773 -38.31 -63.89 24.33
C TYR A 773 -38.87 -64.44 23.01
N GLY A 774 -38.51 -63.86 21.86
CA GLY A 774 -39.03 -64.25 20.54
C GLY A 774 -40.44 -63.75 20.23
N PHE A 775 -41.10 -63.05 21.16
CA PHE A 775 -42.43 -62.45 20.99
C PHE A 775 -42.54 -61.13 21.77
N TYR A 776 -43.63 -60.38 21.55
CA TYR A 776 -43.91 -59.16 22.30
C TYR A 776 -44.75 -59.48 23.52
N SER A 777 -44.38 -58.97 24.69
CA SER A 777 -45.19 -59.15 25.90
C SER A 777 -46.59 -58.54 25.74
N LYS A 778 -46.67 -57.45 24.97
CA LYS A 778 -47.92 -56.77 24.60
C LYS A 778 -47.74 -55.96 23.31
N ILE A 779 -48.72 -56.02 22.40
CA ILE A 779 -48.75 -55.16 21.22
C ILE A 779 -49.00 -53.70 21.66
N PRO A 780 -48.13 -52.74 21.33
CA PRO A 780 -48.33 -51.34 21.69
C PRO A 780 -49.54 -50.76 20.94
N PRO A 781 -50.27 -49.79 21.53
CA PRO A 781 -51.45 -49.20 20.90
C PRO A 781 -51.20 -48.63 19.49
N GLN A 782 -49.98 -48.14 19.23
CA GLN A 782 -49.57 -47.56 17.95
C GLN A 782 -49.34 -48.58 16.82
N LEU A 783 -49.27 -49.87 17.16
CA LEU A 783 -49.15 -51.00 16.22
C LEU A 783 -50.45 -51.83 16.15
N TYR A 784 -51.51 -51.40 16.85
CA TYR A 784 -52.78 -52.10 16.85
C TYR A 784 -53.52 -51.82 15.54
N HIS A 785 -53.45 -52.79 14.63
CA HIS A 785 -54.11 -52.72 13.33
C HIS A 785 -55.09 -53.88 13.11
N THR A 786 -56.09 -53.69 12.24
CA THR A 786 -56.99 -54.79 11.86
C THR A 786 -56.20 -55.93 11.22
N ILE A 787 -55.33 -55.58 10.27
CA ILE A 787 -54.28 -56.46 9.75
C ILE A 787 -52.98 -55.64 9.68
N PHE A 788 -51.91 -56.16 10.26
CA PHE A 788 -50.57 -55.60 10.14
C PHE A 788 -49.68 -56.56 9.34
N PHE A 789 -49.21 -56.09 8.19
CA PHE A 789 -48.19 -56.77 7.41
C PHE A 789 -46.81 -56.29 7.85
N ASN A 790 -45.91 -57.22 8.17
CA ASN A 790 -44.55 -56.90 8.61
C ASN A 790 -43.48 -57.08 7.50
N ASP A 791 -43.87 -57.62 6.35
CA ASP A 791 -43.03 -57.77 5.15
C ASP A 791 -43.97 -57.91 3.94
N LEU A 792 -44.23 -56.79 3.25
CA LEU A 792 -45.14 -56.71 2.12
C LEU A 792 -44.44 -56.05 0.92
N PRO A 793 -43.84 -56.86 0.02
CA PRO A 793 -43.37 -56.37 -1.26
C PRO A 793 -44.57 -56.03 -2.14
N LEU A 794 -44.46 -54.98 -2.95
CA LEU A 794 -45.44 -54.55 -3.95
C LEU A 794 -44.69 -54.03 -5.18
N THR A 795 -45.25 -54.28 -6.35
CA THR A 795 -44.78 -53.72 -7.63
C THR A 795 -45.88 -52.87 -8.22
N TRP A 796 -45.56 -51.67 -8.69
CA TRP A 796 -46.52 -50.85 -9.42
C TRP A 796 -46.77 -51.43 -10.80
N ASN A 797 -48.04 -51.55 -11.16
CA ASN A 797 -48.46 -51.95 -12.49
C ASN A 797 -49.18 -50.80 -13.18
N GLN A 798 -48.58 -50.29 -14.26
CA GLN A 798 -49.11 -49.16 -15.00
C GLN A 798 -50.43 -49.48 -15.72
N GLN A 799 -50.59 -50.70 -16.24
CA GLN A 799 -51.75 -51.07 -17.04
C GLN A 799 -53.00 -51.24 -16.17
N THR A 800 -52.87 -51.88 -15.01
CA THR A 800 -53.98 -52.05 -14.05
C THR A 800 -54.10 -50.89 -13.06
N ARG A 801 -53.19 -49.93 -13.09
CA ARG A 801 -53.11 -48.78 -12.17
C ARG A 801 -53.14 -49.22 -10.71
N SER A 802 -52.33 -50.24 -10.40
CA SER A 802 -52.40 -50.89 -9.10
C SER A 802 -51.04 -51.32 -8.57
N PHE A 803 -50.88 -51.28 -7.24
CA PHE A 803 -49.79 -51.96 -6.55
C PHE A 803 -50.16 -53.42 -6.35
N ARG A 804 -49.31 -54.33 -6.83
CA ARG A 804 -49.60 -55.76 -6.89
C ARG A 804 -48.51 -56.59 -6.26
N TYR A 805 -48.90 -57.72 -5.67
CA TYR A 805 -47.96 -58.74 -5.22
C TYR A 805 -48.54 -60.15 -5.29
N ASN A 806 -47.69 -61.07 -5.74
CA ASN A 806 -47.95 -62.50 -5.84
C ASN A 806 -46.81 -63.26 -5.15
N GLY A 807 -47.08 -63.82 -3.98
CA GLY A 807 -46.07 -64.60 -3.28
C GLY A 807 -46.24 -64.57 -1.78
N LYS A 808 -45.14 -64.78 -1.05
CA LYS A 808 -45.17 -64.83 0.42
C LYS A 808 -45.13 -63.44 1.04
N VAL A 809 -46.12 -63.12 1.87
CA VAL A 809 -46.20 -61.88 2.67
C VAL A 809 -46.08 -62.22 4.15
N GLY A 810 -45.46 -61.35 4.94
CA GLY A 810 -45.40 -61.47 6.38
C GLY A 810 -46.63 -60.86 7.05
N ILE A 811 -47.35 -61.66 7.84
CA ILE A 811 -48.43 -61.20 8.71
C ILE A 811 -47.85 -61.02 10.12
N GLY A 812 -47.76 -59.77 10.58
CA GLY A 812 -47.28 -59.45 11.92
C GLY A 812 -48.35 -59.69 12.97
N SER A 813 -49.53 -59.09 12.79
CA SER A 813 -50.67 -59.27 13.70
C SER A 813 -52.02 -59.15 13.01
N ILE A 814 -53.04 -59.78 13.61
CA ILE A 814 -54.44 -59.65 13.23
C ILE A 814 -55.21 -59.25 14.50
N GLY A 815 -55.65 -58.00 14.58
CA GLY A 815 -56.17 -57.43 15.83
C GLY A 815 -55.12 -57.49 16.95
N ASP A 816 -55.47 -58.11 18.07
CA ASP A 816 -54.60 -58.30 19.24
C ASP A 816 -53.79 -59.61 19.19
N ILE A 817 -53.90 -60.41 18.13
CA ILE A 817 -53.19 -61.68 17.99
C ILE A 817 -51.89 -61.45 17.20
N GLN A 818 -50.76 -61.77 17.83
CA GLN A 818 -49.45 -61.76 17.20
C GLN A 818 -49.26 -63.05 16.39
N VAL A 819 -48.98 -62.92 15.09
CA VAL A 819 -48.87 -64.06 14.14
C VAL A 819 -47.43 -64.24 13.70
N ASN A 820 -46.78 -63.17 13.23
CA ASN A 820 -45.38 -63.14 12.75
C ASN A 820 -44.97 -64.30 11.81
N LYS A 821 -45.85 -64.69 10.90
CA LYS A 821 -45.66 -65.80 9.95
C LYS A 821 -45.87 -65.35 8.51
N LYS A 822 -45.24 -66.04 7.57
CA LYS A 822 -45.39 -65.81 6.14
C LYS A 822 -46.46 -66.70 5.53
N VAL A 823 -47.38 -66.11 4.77
CA VAL A 823 -48.45 -66.79 4.02
C VAL A 823 -48.39 -66.43 2.55
N ASP A 824 -48.87 -67.31 1.66
CA ASP A 824 -48.99 -66.97 0.24
C ASP A 824 -50.16 -65.99 0.07
N ALA A 825 -50.01 -64.96 -0.76
CA ALA A 825 -51.03 -63.94 -0.95
C ALA A 825 -51.09 -63.42 -2.39
N TYR A 826 -52.31 -63.04 -2.79
CA TYR A 826 -52.55 -62.17 -3.94
C TYR A 826 -53.09 -60.85 -3.39
N ILE A 827 -52.34 -59.77 -3.58
CA ILE A 827 -52.69 -58.45 -3.08
C ILE A 827 -52.71 -57.48 -4.26
N GLU A 828 -53.79 -56.71 -4.34
CA GLU A 828 -53.94 -55.66 -5.33
C GLU A 828 -54.57 -54.42 -4.70
N PHE A 829 -53.86 -53.29 -4.77
CA PHE A 829 -54.34 -51.97 -4.37
C PHE A 829 -54.50 -51.11 -5.62
N VAL A 830 -55.72 -50.87 -6.08
CA VAL A 830 -56.01 -50.18 -7.34
C VAL A 830 -56.41 -48.73 -7.09
N GLU A 831 -55.78 -47.82 -7.83
CA GLU A 831 -56.21 -46.43 -7.91
C GLU A 831 -57.39 -46.31 -8.90
N LYS A 832 -58.55 -45.81 -8.46
CA LYS A 832 -59.70 -45.54 -9.34
C LYS A 832 -60.26 -44.15 -9.07
N GLY A 833 -60.55 -43.40 -10.13
CA GLY A 833 -61.12 -42.03 -10.01
C GLY A 833 -62.47 -41.96 -9.30
N SER A 834 -63.23 -43.06 -9.26
CA SER A 834 -64.48 -43.21 -8.51
C SER A 834 -64.30 -43.58 -7.02
N GLY A 835 -63.05 -43.69 -6.57
CA GLY A 835 -62.63 -44.13 -5.25
C GLY A 835 -61.87 -45.46 -5.32
N ASP A 836 -60.77 -45.53 -4.56
CA ASP A 836 -59.79 -46.61 -4.66
C ASP A 836 -60.34 -47.93 -4.11
N ILE A 837 -59.86 -49.03 -4.68
CA ILE A 837 -60.29 -50.39 -4.31
C ILE A 837 -59.09 -51.22 -3.88
N PHE A 838 -59.34 -52.26 -3.08
CA PHE A 838 -58.33 -53.26 -2.81
C PHE A 838 -58.92 -54.65 -2.76
N ASP A 839 -58.13 -55.63 -3.14
CA ASP A 839 -58.41 -57.05 -3.02
C ASP A 839 -57.22 -57.73 -2.36
N ILE A 840 -57.46 -58.41 -1.24
CA ILE A 840 -56.46 -59.14 -0.47
C ILE A 840 -56.95 -60.58 -0.33
N TYR A 841 -56.24 -61.51 -0.96
CA TYR A 841 -56.47 -62.94 -0.81
C TYR A 841 -55.26 -63.55 -0.10
N LEU A 842 -55.48 -64.08 1.10
CA LEU A 842 -54.47 -64.76 1.91
C LEU A 842 -54.71 -66.27 1.84
N LYS A 843 -53.76 -66.99 1.28
CA LYS A 843 -53.74 -68.44 1.17
C LYS A 843 -52.79 -69.00 2.23
N ILE A 844 -53.37 -69.53 3.30
CA ILE A 844 -52.59 -70.02 4.44
C ILE A 844 -52.06 -71.42 4.15
N ASP A 845 -52.92 -72.31 3.67
CA ASP A 845 -52.55 -73.64 3.19
C ASP A 845 -53.41 -74.05 1.97
N ARG A 846 -53.51 -75.36 1.67
CA ARG A 846 -54.27 -75.85 0.51
C ARG A 846 -55.79 -75.64 0.64
N ASN A 847 -56.32 -75.68 1.86
CA ASN A 847 -57.75 -75.65 2.16
C ASN A 847 -58.15 -74.40 2.95
N THR A 848 -57.20 -73.68 3.55
CA THR A 848 -57.45 -72.52 4.41
C THR A 848 -57.09 -71.21 3.72
N TRP A 849 -58.08 -70.36 3.48
CA TRP A 849 -57.89 -69.04 2.87
C TRP A 849 -58.87 -67.98 3.36
N TYR A 850 -58.48 -66.72 3.21
CA TYR A 850 -59.27 -65.54 3.57
C TYR A 850 -59.20 -64.50 2.47
N TYR A 851 -60.35 -63.89 2.15
CA TYR A 851 -60.48 -62.85 1.15
C TYR A 851 -61.12 -61.59 1.75
N PHE A 852 -60.53 -60.44 1.43
CA PHE A 852 -61.03 -59.10 1.77
C PHE A 852 -61.03 -58.24 0.51
N GLY A 853 -62.21 -57.82 0.06
CA GLY A 853 -62.37 -56.93 -1.09
C GLY A 853 -63.08 -55.65 -0.67
N TYR A 854 -62.42 -54.51 -0.83
CA TYR A 854 -62.99 -53.20 -0.53
C TYR A 854 -63.36 -52.46 -1.81
N SER A 855 -64.50 -51.79 -1.78
CA SER A 855 -64.88 -50.76 -2.74
C SER A 855 -65.53 -49.60 -1.98
N PRO A 856 -65.52 -48.37 -2.51
CA PRO A 856 -66.15 -47.23 -1.84
C PRO A 856 -67.57 -47.55 -1.37
N GLY A 857 -67.77 -47.54 -0.04
CA GLY A 857 -69.07 -47.84 0.59
C GLY A 857 -69.31 -49.30 1.00
N GLY A 858 -68.45 -50.25 0.64
CA GLY A 858 -68.62 -51.67 0.99
C GLY A 858 -67.32 -52.47 1.15
N LEU A 859 -67.20 -53.21 2.25
CA LEU A 859 -66.14 -54.20 2.47
C LEU A 859 -66.74 -55.61 2.38
N GLN A 860 -66.33 -56.41 1.41
CA GLN A 860 -66.79 -57.78 1.26
C GLN A 860 -65.73 -58.76 1.71
N VAL A 861 -66.14 -59.79 2.47
CA VAL A 861 -65.22 -60.79 3.01
C VAL A 861 -65.73 -62.20 2.74
N LEU A 862 -64.83 -63.14 2.54
CA LEU A 862 -65.17 -64.55 2.43
C LEU A 862 -63.96 -65.39 2.87
N SER A 863 -64.21 -66.55 3.46
CA SER A 863 -63.16 -67.49 3.85
C SER A 863 -63.59 -68.92 3.56
N SER A 864 -62.65 -69.86 3.47
CA SER A 864 -62.99 -71.29 3.57
C SER A 864 -63.40 -71.71 4.98
N ASN A 865 -63.16 -70.87 6.00
CA ASN A 865 -63.55 -71.12 7.38
C ASN A 865 -65.02 -70.73 7.62
N ASN A 866 -65.88 -71.75 7.75
CA ASN A 866 -67.31 -71.56 8.00
C ASN A 866 -67.62 -70.83 9.32
N VAL A 867 -66.77 -70.94 10.35
CA VAL A 867 -66.95 -70.22 11.63
C VAL A 867 -66.80 -68.73 11.40
N PHE A 868 -65.75 -68.31 10.68
CA PHE A 868 -65.55 -66.91 10.29
C PHE A 868 -66.74 -66.37 9.49
N ASN A 869 -67.18 -67.10 8.47
CA ASN A 869 -68.30 -66.69 7.62
C ASN A 869 -69.61 -66.57 8.41
N ASN A 870 -69.91 -67.55 9.28
CA ASN A 870 -71.13 -67.55 10.09
C ASN A 870 -71.17 -66.38 11.08
N ILE A 871 -70.02 -66.00 11.67
CA ILE A 871 -69.95 -64.79 12.52
C ILE A 871 -70.37 -63.58 11.71
N VAL A 872 -69.77 -63.35 10.54
CA VAL A 872 -70.08 -62.18 9.70
C VAL A 872 -71.52 -62.19 9.20
N PHE A 873 -72.04 -63.37 8.81
CA PHE A 873 -73.41 -63.53 8.30
C PHE A 873 -74.48 -63.24 9.36
N ASN A 874 -74.27 -63.69 10.60
CA ASN A 874 -75.25 -63.58 11.69
C ASN A 874 -75.30 -62.18 12.35
N LEU A 875 -74.34 -61.30 12.06
CA LEU A 875 -74.32 -59.94 12.62
C LEU A 875 -75.47 -59.07 12.09
N LYS A 876 -76.08 -58.30 12.98
CA LYS A 876 -77.17 -57.38 12.61
C LYS A 876 -76.65 -56.26 11.72
N ALA A 877 -77.51 -55.71 10.86
CA ALA A 877 -77.12 -54.68 9.89
C ALA A 877 -76.48 -53.42 10.52
N ASN A 878 -76.88 -53.06 11.76
CA ASN A 878 -76.32 -51.93 12.51
C ASN A 878 -74.93 -52.23 13.11
N GLU A 879 -74.59 -53.49 13.37
CA GLU A 879 -73.28 -53.93 13.85
C GLU A 879 -72.26 -54.06 12.70
N ARG A 880 -72.78 -54.20 11.46
CA ARG A 880 -71.98 -54.26 10.23
C ARG A 880 -71.65 -52.90 9.61
N ARG A 881 -72.18 -51.81 10.19
CA ARG A 881 -72.03 -50.45 9.66
C ARG A 881 -71.20 -49.57 10.59
N ILE A 882 -70.18 -48.91 10.05
CA ILE A 882 -69.41 -47.92 10.80
C ILE A 882 -70.26 -46.68 11.14
N ARG A 883 -70.17 -46.20 12.38
CA ARG A 883 -70.81 -44.95 12.82
C ARG A 883 -69.84 -43.80 12.55
N THR A 884 -70.25 -42.85 11.70
CA THR A 884 -69.43 -41.69 11.31
C THR A 884 -70.18 -40.38 11.56
N LYS A 885 -69.43 -39.26 11.60
CA LYS A 885 -70.00 -37.91 11.73
C LYS A 885 -70.70 -37.49 10.42
N LEU A 886 -71.51 -36.42 10.48
CA LEU A 886 -72.20 -35.89 9.30
C LEU A 886 -71.16 -35.46 8.24
N GLY A 887 -71.25 -36.01 7.02
CA GLY A 887 -70.31 -35.71 5.91
C GLY A 887 -69.17 -36.72 5.71
N GLU A 888 -68.94 -37.64 6.66
CA GLU A 888 -67.92 -38.69 6.52
C GLU A 888 -68.47 -39.92 5.77
N ALA A 889 -67.69 -40.46 4.83
CA ALA A 889 -68.05 -41.66 4.07
C ALA A 889 -68.38 -42.83 5.00
N LYS A 890 -69.52 -43.49 4.81
CA LYS A 890 -69.92 -44.70 5.56
C LYS A 890 -69.66 -45.92 4.70
N TYR A 891 -69.22 -47.02 5.29
CA TYR A 891 -69.24 -48.31 4.63
C TYR A 891 -69.84 -49.40 5.52
N VAL A 892 -70.35 -50.44 4.86
CA VAL A 892 -70.90 -51.65 5.50
C VAL A 892 -70.02 -52.83 5.11
N TYR A 893 -69.79 -53.78 6.02
CA TYR A 893 -69.17 -55.05 5.65
C TYR A 893 -70.17 -56.19 5.50
N SER A 894 -69.94 -57.08 4.53
CA SER A 894 -70.81 -58.23 4.25
C SER A 894 -70.03 -59.44 3.73
N ILE A 895 -70.69 -60.61 3.66
CA ILE A 895 -70.14 -61.77 2.98
C ILE A 895 -70.04 -61.49 1.47
N ALA A 896 -68.92 -61.85 0.85
CA ALA A 896 -68.72 -61.80 -0.60
C ALA A 896 -69.37 -63.02 -1.27
N ALA A 897 -69.80 -62.89 -2.53
CA ALA A 897 -70.17 -64.05 -3.34
C ALA A 897 -68.90 -64.82 -3.75
N GLU A 898 -68.95 -66.16 -3.77
CA GLU A 898 -67.82 -67.02 -4.21
C GLU A 898 -67.28 -66.58 -5.58
N ARG A 899 -68.19 -66.29 -6.51
CA ARG A 899 -67.88 -65.78 -7.85
C ARG A 899 -66.99 -64.53 -7.84
N ARG A 900 -67.09 -63.63 -6.84
CA ARG A 900 -66.22 -62.44 -6.74
C ARG A 900 -64.76 -62.85 -6.47
N VAL A 901 -64.55 -63.84 -5.60
CA VAL A 901 -63.22 -64.34 -5.25
C VAL A 901 -62.59 -65.05 -6.45
N GLU A 902 -63.35 -65.92 -7.12
CA GLU A 902 -62.90 -66.62 -8.33
C GLU A 902 -62.50 -65.64 -9.44
N LEU A 903 -63.32 -64.61 -9.66
CA LEU A 903 -63.06 -63.60 -10.68
C LEU A 903 -61.83 -62.76 -10.35
N PHE A 904 -61.62 -62.39 -9.08
CA PHE A 904 -60.39 -61.71 -8.66
C PHE A 904 -59.16 -62.59 -8.92
N ILE A 905 -59.17 -63.84 -8.47
CA ILE A 905 -58.02 -64.76 -8.64
C ILE A 905 -57.74 -65.01 -10.12
N SER A 906 -58.77 -65.25 -10.93
CA SER A 906 -58.61 -65.45 -12.38
C SER A 906 -58.01 -64.20 -13.03
N ARG A 907 -58.61 -63.02 -12.83
CA ARG A 907 -58.11 -61.75 -13.38
C ARG A 907 -56.66 -61.50 -12.96
N PHE A 908 -56.34 -61.75 -11.70
CA PHE A 908 -55.03 -61.51 -11.16
C PHE A 908 -53.98 -62.43 -11.80
N LEU A 909 -54.25 -63.73 -11.90
CA LEU A 909 -53.33 -64.72 -12.47
C LEU A 909 -53.25 -64.69 -14.01
N ASP A 910 -54.33 -64.36 -14.70
CA ASP A 910 -54.33 -64.22 -16.16
C ASP A 910 -53.37 -63.11 -16.59
N TYR A 911 -53.34 -62.01 -15.83
CA TYR A 911 -52.37 -60.94 -16.02
C TYR A 911 -50.91 -61.41 -15.82
N GLU A 912 -50.63 -62.16 -14.76
CA GLU A 912 -49.28 -62.69 -14.47
C GLU A 912 -48.77 -63.61 -15.59
N ARG A 913 -49.67 -64.29 -16.31
CA ARG A 913 -49.33 -65.19 -17.42
C ARG A 913 -49.19 -64.45 -18.75
N ASN A 914 -49.99 -63.42 -18.99
CA ASN A 914 -50.05 -62.66 -20.23
C ASN A 914 -50.07 -61.14 -19.95
N PRO A 915 -48.93 -60.52 -19.60
CA PRO A 915 -48.86 -59.09 -19.28
C PRO A 915 -49.14 -58.15 -20.49
N GLU A 916 -49.32 -58.69 -21.70
CA GLU A 916 -49.65 -57.93 -22.92
C GLU A 916 -51.15 -57.94 -23.30
N VAL A 917 -52.01 -58.70 -22.60
CA VAL A 917 -53.42 -58.85 -22.97
C VAL A 917 -54.33 -58.20 -21.92
N VAL A 918 -55.08 -57.18 -22.36
CA VAL A 918 -56.09 -56.46 -21.57
C VAL A 918 -57.30 -57.37 -21.32
N PRO A 919 -57.74 -57.59 -20.07
CA PRO A 919 -59.06 -58.14 -19.81
C PRO A 919 -60.11 -57.03 -20.02
N ASP A 920 -61.03 -57.26 -20.95
CA ASP A 920 -62.17 -56.38 -21.24
C ASP A 920 -63.02 -56.17 -19.96
N GLU A 921 -63.17 -54.93 -19.50
CA GLU A 921 -63.98 -54.59 -18.31
C GLU A 921 -65.48 -54.76 -18.63
N GLY A 922 -66.00 -55.97 -18.44
CA GLY A 922 -67.43 -56.25 -18.35
C GLY A 922 -67.84 -56.53 -16.90
N TYR A 923 -68.24 -55.48 -16.16
CA TYR A 923 -69.02 -55.58 -14.91
C TYR A 923 -70.16 -54.57 -14.88
#